data_AF-A0A2D9JGY4-F1
#
_entry.id   AF-A0A2D9JGY4-F1
#
_cell.length_a   1.000
_cell.length_b   1.000
_cell.length_c   1.000
_cell.angle_alpha   90.00
_cell.angle_beta   90.00
_cell.angle_gamma   90.00
#
_symmetry.space_group_name_H-M   'P 1'
#
loop_
_entity.id
_entity.type
_entity.pdbx_description
1 polymer ?
#
loop_
_entity_poly.entity_id
_entity_poly.type
_entity_poly.pdbx_seq_one_letter_code
_entity_poly.pdbx_strand_id
1 'polypeptide(L)'
;MKRIVALFAFCLLQAVQVSAQDDTNSERPRRQRGGFGGPVELGPDDKQTHPDPPGDIADKREDVPHGKLEMIEYESKTVGTTRKMNIYTPPSYSEEKKYPVLYLLHGIGGDETEWQRFASPNLLLDNLIADGKAVPMIVVMPNGRAQKNDRAEGNIMASAPAFAVFENDLLDDVIPAIESRYSVNADRQHRALAGLSMGGGQSLNFGLTHLDTFAWVGGFSSAPNTKAPDELIPDAEKAKKQLELLYLSCGNKDGLIRISQRLQRYLKENEIPHVWNVDSYGHDPTHWRNNLYHFAQMLFQDESGGSTLNEASAKKSEEQPSDNDSADSNPDVPEGIKDDFQPAPTNQAGKEYPQVNSQGRIKFRVVAPEAKSVATTFRDSTEFVKDEEGAWIGYSRPLDEGFHYYELIIDGAHVPDPNSKYYFGAMRWGSGIEIPAHDREFYALKNVPHGQVREIYFHSESTDAERRAFVYTPPGYDDDQDQRYPVLYLQHGWGENEYGWSVQGHAGLIMDNLIAEGKSKPFIIVMTYGMTNEVRMGGLRNFDIKDFETVLVDELVPYVDGNFRTLTDQPNRAMAGLSMGSMETKSITLRNLDKFSHIGLFSGATIGREDVENTDGFKDKVDLVFVSYGSKEVGGGRTRRGGNPAATVEQLKEMGIDAHYYLSPETAHEWQTWRRSLKEFAPLLFQPKDKLSGVWKVDFDTQIGVQSHVMTFGKDGGKLSATAKAEVGGRSRDVTFEQVELNGDTVSFVENLNFGGNEIRIKYEGKIDGDAIMFLRKVGDFATEEANAKRSQSVDDLMSDNARESMQRPSDGQRQEAVAMDDSVDPNFHIYLCFGQSNMDSSGRMNDADRDVPERLLVMADFDNEQRGWQKRNWYHAVPPLAARGQGICMVDSFGKAMVNSLPEDARVGIIKVCVPGCKIELYQKESFQSYVDGERDWLKNIVKGYDGNPYQYLVGMAKEGQKHGVIRGILLHQGESNTGDKEWPQKVNSVYDDLITDLDLDPNAVPLLAGEMVHADRGGRCASHNAIIAKLPEAISVAQVISSAGLPTDDKLHFNPEGSRGFGERYAAAMLSLLGQETANAK
;
A
#
# COMPACT_ATOMS: atom_id res chain seq x y z
N MET A 1 35.16 -56.09 48.11
CA MET A 1 34.79 -56.87 49.32
C MET A 1 34.72 -55.92 50.52
N LYS A 2 33.54 -55.84 51.17
CA LYS A 2 33.23 -55.55 52.61
C LYS A 2 33.99 -54.40 53.34
N ARG A 3 33.30 -53.32 53.78
CA ARG A 3 32.68 -53.07 55.14
C ARG A 3 33.76 -52.86 56.25
N ILE A 4 33.76 -51.94 57.24
CA ILE A 4 32.74 -51.11 57.93
C ILE A 4 33.39 -50.28 59.12
N VAL A 5 32.83 -49.11 59.48
CA VAL A 5 32.57 -48.52 60.86
C VAL A 5 33.54 -47.56 61.63
N ALA A 6 33.01 -46.32 61.87
CA ALA A 6 32.87 -45.45 63.10
C ALA A 6 34.09 -44.88 63.88
N LEU A 7 34.08 -43.74 64.62
CA LEU A 7 33.23 -42.53 64.87
C LEU A 7 34.11 -41.49 65.67
N PHE A 8 33.91 -40.17 65.46
CA PHE A 8 34.05 -38.96 66.35
C PHE A 8 35.36 -38.52 67.08
N ALA A 9 35.84 -37.28 66.82
CA ALA A 9 35.68 -36.06 67.66
C ALA A 9 36.74 -34.92 67.43
N PHE A 10 36.24 -33.68 67.24
CA PHE A 10 36.73 -32.32 67.60
C PHE A 10 37.98 -31.61 66.97
N CYS A 11 37.65 -30.53 66.23
CA CYS A 11 38.29 -29.29 65.74
C CYS A 11 39.75 -28.87 66.08
N LEU A 12 40.51 -28.49 65.04
CA LEU A 12 41.11 -27.15 64.88
C LEU A 12 41.48 -26.87 63.40
N LEU A 13 41.19 -25.64 62.93
CA LEU A 13 41.26 -25.18 61.54
C LEU A 13 42.66 -25.17 60.93
N GLN A 14 42.79 -25.68 59.69
CA GLN A 14 43.53 -25.05 58.59
C GLN A 14 42.96 -25.50 57.23
N ALA A 15 43.19 -24.68 56.22
CA ALA A 15 42.31 -24.46 55.07
C ALA A 15 42.56 -25.34 53.83
N VAL A 16 41.55 -25.27 52.95
CA VAL A 16 41.54 -25.42 51.47
C VAL A 16 40.98 -26.76 50.91
N GLN A 17 39.93 -26.54 50.10
CA GLN A 17 39.40 -27.31 48.96
C GLN A 17 38.35 -28.42 49.18
N VAL A 18 37.37 -28.35 48.27
CA VAL A 18 36.49 -29.40 47.70
C VAL A 18 34.98 -29.25 47.96
N SER A 19 34.26 -29.66 46.91
CA SER A 19 32.85 -29.63 46.54
C SER A 19 31.83 -30.36 47.43
N ALA A 20 30.59 -29.81 47.34
CA ALA A 20 29.25 -30.43 47.30
C ALA A 20 28.59 -31.09 48.56
N GLN A 21 27.55 -30.39 49.07
CA GLN A 21 26.20 -30.81 49.60
C GLN A 21 26.11 -31.92 50.70
N ASP A 22 25.38 -31.82 51.83
CA ASP A 22 24.08 -31.17 52.17
C ASP A 22 23.94 -30.78 53.68
N ASP A 23 23.11 -29.75 53.92
CA ASP A 23 22.16 -29.42 55.01
C ASP A 23 22.39 -29.75 56.51
N THR A 24 22.32 -28.72 57.38
CA THR A 24 21.13 -28.44 58.26
C THR A 24 21.37 -27.32 59.29
N ASN A 25 20.49 -26.30 59.20
CA ASN A 25 19.95 -25.42 60.24
C ASN A 25 20.84 -24.49 61.09
N SER A 26 20.99 -23.25 60.59
CA SER A 26 20.63 -22.06 61.36
C SER A 26 19.80 -21.14 60.45
N GLU A 27 18.54 -20.96 60.81
CA GLU A 27 17.56 -20.16 60.08
C GLU A 27 17.93 -18.68 60.12
N ARG A 28 18.58 -18.22 59.05
CA ARG A 28 18.32 -16.90 58.46
C ARG A 28 18.34 -17.08 56.95
N PRO A 29 17.22 -16.90 56.24
CA PRO A 29 17.25 -16.94 54.79
C PRO A 29 18.19 -15.82 54.32
N ARG A 30 19.27 -16.23 53.65
CA ARG A 30 20.13 -15.33 52.89
C ARG A 30 19.22 -14.50 51.98
N ARG A 31 19.25 -13.17 52.13
CA ARG A 31 18.58 -12.21 51.25
C ARG A 31 18.93 -12.54 49.79
N GLN A 32 18.01 -13.18 49.10
CA GLN A 32 17.96 -13.21 47.65
C GLN A 32 17.83 -11.75 47.21
N ARG A 33 18.81 -11.23 46.46
CA ARG A 33 18.61 -9.99 45.69
C ARG A 33 17.58 -10.31 44.61
N GLY A 34 16.31 -10.14 44.92
CA GLY A 34 15.21 -10.30 43.99
C GLY A 34 15.24 -9.21 42.93
N GLY A 35 15.18 -9.61 41.66
CA GLY A 35 14.78 -8.71 40.59
C GLY A 35 13.33 -8.24 40.76
N PHE A 36 12.96 -7.19 40.03
CA PHE A 36 11.55 -6.77 39.90
C PHE A 36 10.71 -7.93 39.33
N GLY A 37 9.55 -8.23 39.93
CA GLY A 37 8.63 -9.28 39.48
C GLY A 37 9.01 -10.70 39.91
N GLY A 38 8.91 -11.02 41.20
CA GLY A 38 9.03 -12.41 41.68
C GLY A 38 7.81 -13.25 41.26
N PRO A 39 7.90 -14.59 41.32
CA PRO A 39 6.77 -15.47 41.01
C PRO A 39 5.56 -15.13 41.90
N VAL A 40 4.37 -15.19 41.30
CA VAL A 40 3.11 -14.92 42.00
C VAL A 40 2.68 -16.19 42.73
N GLU A 41 2.62 -16.10 44.06
CA GLU A 41 2.09 -17.14 44.94
C GLU A 41 0.86 -16.61 45.65
N LEU A 42 -0.31 -17.18 45.37
CA LEU A 42 -1.57 -16.78 45.98
C LEU A 42 -1.85 -17.62 47.23
N GLY A 43 -2.14 -16.93 48.32
CA GLY A 43 -2.58 -17.49 49.57
C GLY A 43 -4.11 -17.61 49.66
N PRO A 44 -4.64 -18.23 50.73
CA PRO A 44 -6.07 -18.49 50.90
C PRO A 44 -6.94 -17.22 50.99
N ASP A 45 -6.34 -16.09 51.34
CA ASP A 45 -7.00 -14.79 51.48
C ASP A 45 -6.94 -13.95 50.19
N ASP A 46 -6.16 -14.37 49.18
CA ASP A 46 -5.97 -13.62 47.94
C ASP A 46 -7.10 -13.88 46.97
N LYS A 47 -8.23 -13.23 47.25
CA LYS A 47 -9.48 -13.39 46.54
C LYS A 47 -10.05 -12.04 46.15
N GLN A 48 -10.84 -12.05 45.10
CA GLN A 48 -11.61 -10.89 44.68
C GLN A 48 -12.74 -10.67 45.69
N THR A 49 -12.73 -9.51 46.34
CA THR A 49 -13.72 -9.11 47.34
C THR A 49 -14.77 -8.17 46.79
N HIS A 50 -14.49 -7.54 45.64
CA HIS A 50 -15.45 -6.73 44.89
C HIS A 50 -15.64 -7.28 43.48
N PRO A 51 -16.89 -7.39 42.99
CA PRO A 51 -17.12 -7.80 41.61
C PRO A 51 -16.53 -6.77 40.65
N ASP A 52 -16.16 -7.20 39.45
CA ASP A 52 -15.69 -6.27 38.43
C ASP A 52 -16.74 -5.17 38.18
N PRO A 53 -16.32 -3.89 38.09
CA PRO A 53 -17.23 -2.81 37.77
C PRO A 53 -17.88 -3.01 36.39
N PRO A 54 -19.03 -2.37 36.13
CA PRO A 54 -19.57 -2.26 34.79
C PRO A 54 -18.53 -1.73 33.78
N GLY A 55 -18.55 -2.22 32.54
CA GLY A 55 -17.55 -1.83 31.54
C GLY A 55 -17.57 -0.34 31.16
N ASP A 56 -18.71 0.31 31.39
CA ASP A 56 -19.00 1.71 31.04
C ASP A 56 -18.69 2.71 32.18
N ILE A 57 -18.02 2.30 33.25
CA ILE A 57 -17.82 3.16 34.44
C ILE A 57 -17.10 4.47 34.14
N ALA A 58 -16.30 4.53 33.08
CA ALA A 58 -15.57 5.72 32.65
C ALA A 58 -16.05 6.25 31.28
N ASP A 59 -17.18 5.75 30.77
CA ASP A 59 -17.78 6.27 29.55
C ASP A 59 -18.43 7.62 29.81
N LYS A 60 -18.36 8.51 28.82
CA LYS A 60 -19.05 9.80 28.91
C LYS A 60 -20.56 9.58 28.75
N ARG A 61 -21.30 9.84 29.83
CA ARG A 61 -22.77 9.87 29.83
C ARG A 61 -23.23 11.31 29.58
N GLU A 62 -23.78 11.59 28.39
CA GLU A 62 -24.18 12.96 27.98
C GLU A 62 -25.28 13.57 28.87
N ASP A 63 -26.03 12.74 29.59
CA ASP A 63 -27.08 13.14 30.53
C ASP A 63 -26.58 13.33 31.97
N VAL A 64 -25.29 13.07 32.24
CA VAL A 64 -24.67 13.22 33.56
C VAL A 64 -23.99 14.60 33.68
N PRO A 65 -24.24 15.36 34.76
CA PRO A 65 -23.49 16.58 35.05
C PRO A 65 -21.98 16.28 35.15
N HIS A 66 -21.17 17.12 34.49
CA HIS A 66 -19.72 16.93 34.45
C HIS A 66 -18.97 17.88 35.38
N GLY A 67 -18.01 17.32 36.11
CA GLY A 67 -17.06 18.05 36.93
C GLY A 67 -15.99 18.73 36.07
N LYS A 68 -15.17 19.57 36.70
CA LYS A 68 -14.09 20.29 36.02
C LYS A 68 -12.76 19.65 36.36
N LEU A 69 -12.00 19.30 35.33
CA LEU A 69 -10.61 18.88 35.47
C LEU A 69 -9.70 20.03 35.02
N GLU A 70 -8.78 20.45 35.89
CA GLU A 70 -7.87 21.56 35.60
C GLU A 70 -6.47 21.28 36.16
N MET A 71 -5.44 21.69 35.42
CA MET A 71 -4.07 21.66 35.92
C MET A 71 -3.76 22.99 36.61
N ILE A 72 -3.19 22.93 37.81
CA ILE A 72 -2.72 24.11 38.52
C ILE A 72 -1.25 23.99 38.90
N GLU A 73 -0.62 25.14 39.07
CA GLU A 73 0.75 25.28 39.56
C GLU A 73 0.76 25.68 41.04
N TYR A 74 1.72 25.18 41.80
CA TYR A 74 1.97 25.57 43.19
C TYR A 74 3.48 25.74 43.41
N GLU A 75 3.83 26.69 44.27
CA GLU A 75 5.19 26.87 44.72
C GLU A 75 5.54 25.77 45.71
N SER A 76 6.43 24.85 45.33
CA SER A 76 6.96 23.88 46.27
C SER A 76 8.20 24.47 46.94
N LYS A 77 8.09 24.78 48.23
CA LYS A 77 9.25 25.16 49.05
C LYS A 77 10.16 23.96 49.29
N THR A 78 9.60 22.76 49.29
CA THR A 78 10.33 21.49 49.51
C THR A 78 11.47 21.32 48.52
N VAL A 79 11.22 21.54 47.22
CA VAL A 79 12.27 21.41 46.20
C VAL A 79 12.70 22.74 45.58
N GLY A 80 12.12 23.85 46.04
CA GLY A 80 12.47 25.21 45.65
C GLY A 80 12.17 25.50 44.17
N THR A 81 11.04 25.02 43.67
CA THR A 81 10.55 25.25 42.31
C THR A 81 9.03 25.21 42.27
N THR A 82 8.45 25.84 41.25
CA THR A 82 7.03 25.71 40.90
C THR A 82 6.77 24.31 40.33
N ARG A 83 5.74 23.64 40.82
CA ARG A 83 5.35 22.27 40.45
C ARG A 83 3.87 22.21 40.07
N LYS A 84 3.48 21.13 39.39
CA LYS A 84 2.13 20.96 38.82
C LYS A 84 1.33 19.85 39.50
N MET A 85 0.02 20.03 39.50
CA MET A 85 -0.95 19.02 39.91
C MET A 85 -2.26 19.18 39.14
N ASN A 86 -2.94 18.07 38.83
CA ASN A 86 -4.29 18.12 38.28
C ASN A 86 -5.34 18.05 39.37
N ILE A 87 -6.36 18.89 39.26
CA ILE A 87 -7.47 19.00 40.19
C ILE A 87 -8.75 18.67 39.45
N TYR A 88 -9.49 17.70 39.96
CA TYR A 88 -10.89 17.49 39.62
C TYR A 88 -11.77 18.14 40.69
N THR A 89 -12.68 19.02 40.28
CA THR A 89 -13.80 19.48 41.10
C THR A 89 -15.10 18.83 40.64
N PRO A 90 -15.99 18.41 41.56
CA PRO A 90 -17.19 17.67 41.20
C PRO A 90 -18.19 18.56 40.45
N PRO A 91 -19.18 17.96 39.76
CA PRO A 91 -20.25 18.72 39.12
C PRO A 91 -20.91 19.68 40.10
N SER A 92 -21.22 20.89 39.64
CA SER A 92 -21.81 21.97 40.46
C SER A 92 -20.95 22.41 41.65
N TYR A 93 -19.61 22.25 41.57
CA TYR A 93 -18.68 22.82 42.54
C TYR A 93 -18.98 24.30 42.81
N SER A 94 -18.97 24.68 44.09
CA SER A 94 -19.27 26.03 44.58
C SER A 94 -18.37 26.35 45.76
N GLU A 95 -17.84 27.56 45.81
CA GLU A 95 -17.00 28.02 46.92
C GLU A 95 -17.77 28.10 48.24
N GLU A 96 -19.11 28.17 48.20
CA GLU A 96 -19.99 28.24 49.38
C GLU A 96 -20.11 26.89 50.13
N LYS A 97 -19.75 25.78 49.48
CA LYS A 97 -19.78 24.43 50.07
C LYS A 97 -18.36 23.90 50.28
N LYS A 98 -18.13 23.21 51.40
CA LYS A 98 -16.87 22.53 51.70
C LYS A 98 -16.90 21.09 51.18
N TYR A 99 -15.84 20.67 50.51
CA TYR A 99 -15.70 19.35 49.89
C TYR A 99 -14.58 18.53 50.57
N PRO A 100 -14.76 17.21 50.72
CA PRO A 100 -13.64 16.34 51.07
C PRO A 100 -12.64 16.22 49.91
N VAL A 101 -11.41 15.80 50.21
CA VAL A 101 -10.30 15.77 49.26
C VAL A 101 -9.66 14.39 49.20
N LEU A 102 -9.54 13.85 47.99
CA LEU A 102 -8.72 12.68 47.70
C LEU A 102 -7.43 13.10 46.99
N TYR A 103 -6.29 12.83 47.62
CA TYR A 103 -4.97 12.94 46.98
C TYR A 103 -4.62 11.61 46.31
N LEU A 104 -4.35 11.64 45.00
CA LEU A 104 -4.29 10.47 44.14
C LEU A 104 -2.94 10.39 43.40
N LEU A 105 -2.05 9.51 43.88
CA LEU A 105 -0.63 9.46 43.52
C LEU A 105 -0.34 8.46 42.39
N HIS A 106 0.49 8.88 41.45
CA HIS A 106 0.87 8.10 40.25
C HIS A 106 2.04 7.12 40.53
N GLY A 107 2.25 6.18 39.61
CA GLY A 107 3.32 5.17 39.62
C GLY A 107 4.68 5.70 39.18
N ILE A 108 5.71 4.83 39.19
CA ILE A 108 7.12 5.25 39.01
C ILE A 108 7.39 5.89 37.64
N GLY A 109 6.68 5.45 36.60
CA GLY A 109 6.80 5.95 35.23
C GLY A 109 5.88 7.13 34.94
N GLY A 110 4.96 7.46 35.86
CA GLY A 110 3.91 8.45 35.67
C GLY A 110 4.28 9.86 36.13
N ASP A 111 3.24 10.68 36.10
CA ASP A 111 3.18 12.08 36.48
C ASP A 111 1.75 12.44 36.96
N GLU A 112 1.48 13.71 37.22
CA GLU A 112 0.18 14.26 37.66
C GLU A 112 -1.00 13.96 36.71
N THR A 113 -0.77 13.46 35.48
CA THR A 113 -1.82 13.11 34.51
C THR A 113 -2.05 11.59 34.37
N GLU A 114 -1.28 10.74 35.06
CA GLU A 114 -1.33 9.28 34.86
C GLU A 114 -2.69 8.66 35.19
N TRP A 115 -3.33 9.13 36.25
CA TRP A 115 -4.67 8.69 36.63
C TRP A 115 -5.72 8.98 35.55
N GLN A 116 -5.56 10.07 34.78
CA GLN A 116 -6.45 10.39 33.65
C GLN A 116 -6.32 9.37 32.52
N ARG A 117 -5.09 8.93 32.24
CA ARG A 117 -4.80 7.92 31.21
C ARG A 117 -5.34 6.55 31.59
N PHE A 118 -5.29 6.18 32.87
CA PHE A 118 -5.63 4.83 33.31
C PHE A 118 -7.07 4.65 33.76
N ALA A 119 -7.65 5.67 34.38
CA ALA A 119 -8.96 5.55 35.01
C ALA A 119 -9.96 6.65 34.62
N SER A 120 -9.53 7.68 33.88
CA SER A 120 -10.36 8.84 33.52
C SER A 120 -11.23 9.32 34.69
N PRO A 121 -10.59 9.74 35.81
CA PRO A 121 -11.24 9.88 37.10
C PRO A 121 -12.35 10.93 37.07
N ASN A 122 -12.31 11.90 36.17
CA ASN A 122 -13.41 12.85 35.97
C ASN A 122 -14.69 12.14 35.51
N LEU A 123 -14.64 11.29 34.47
CA LEU A 123 -15.82 10.56 33.98
C LEU A 123 -16.28 9.51 34.98
N LEU A 124 -15.32 8.79 35.58
CA LEU A 124 -15.60 7.80 36.61
C LEU A 124 -16.31 8.41 37.81
N LEU A 125 -15.82 9.55 38.32
CA LEU A 125 -16.42 10.22 39.48
C LEU A 125 -17.71 10.95 39.12
N ASP A 126 -17.82 11.55 37.94
CA ASP A 126 -19.09 12.13 37.46
C ASP A 126 -20.19 11.08 37.44
N ASN A 127 -19.91 9.90 36.87
CA ASN A 127 -20.85 8.78 36.82
C ASN A 127 -21.18 8.26 38.22
N LEU A 128 -20.19 8.08 39.09
CA LEU A 128 -20.43 7.63 40.47
C LEU A 128 -21.22 8.65 41.29
N ILE A 129 -20.97 9.95 41.12
CA ILE A 129 -21.68 11.03 41.81
C ILE A 129 -23.12 11.13 41.31
N ALA A 130 -23.33 11.06 39.99
CA ALA A 130 -24.67 11.08 39.41
C ALA A 130 -25.50 9.85 39.79
N ASP A 131 -24.87 8.68 39.87
CA ASP A 131 -25.50 7.44 40.36
C ASP A 131 -25.73 7.47 41.90
N GLY A 132 -25.27 8.51 42.61
CA GLY A 132 -25.37 8.62 44.07
C GLY A 132 -24.50 7.62 44.83
N LYS A 133 -23.49 7.05 44.18
CA LYS A 133 -22.58 6.03 44.73
C LYS A 133 -21.29 6.61 45.32
N ALA A 134 -20.90 7.81 44.93
CA ALA A 134 -19.77 8.53 45.52
C ALA A 134 -20.21 9.91 46.03
N VAL A 135 -19.61 10.35 47.12
CA VAL A 135 -19.79 11.71 47.64
C VAL A 135 -19.08 12.71 46.70
N PRO A 136 -19.70 13.86 46.37
CA PRO A 136 -19.00 14.93 45.64
C PRO A 136 -17.72 15.34 46.38
N MET A 137 -16.57 15.14 45.75
CA MET A 137 -15.25 15.35 46.35
C MET A 137 -14.28 16.00 45.36
N ILE A 138 -13.27 16.70 45.87
CA ILE A 138 -12.14 17.19 45.07
C ILE A 138 -11.10 16.08 44.97
N VAL A 139 -10.55 15.86 43.77
CA VAL A 139 -9.45 14.91 43.57
C VAL A 139 -8.21 15.65 43.09
N VAL A 140 -7.14 15.52 43.86
CA VAL A 140 -5.85 16.17 43.63
C VAL A 140 -4.87 15.11 43.16
N MET A 141 -4.36 15.23 41.95
CA MET A 141 -3.40 14.33 41.35
C MET A 141 -2.07 15.08 41.20
N PRO A 142 -1.21 15.10 42.23
CA PRO A 142 0.08 15.78 42.18
C PRO A 142 1.14 14.90 41.52
N ASN A 143 2.23 15.52 41.04
CA ASN A 143 3.42 14.77 40.67
C ASN A 143 4.11 14.24 41.95
N GLY A 144 4.08 12.93 42.16
CA GLY A 144 4.62 12.26 43.33
C GLY A 144 6.15 12.23 43.39
N ARG A 145 6.86 12.80 42.41
CA ARG A 145 8.32 12.81 42.33
C ARG A 145 8.87 14.19 42.66
N ALA A 146 8.98 14.54 43.94
CA ALA A 146 9.47 15.85 44.35
C ALA A 146 10.98 16.02 44.07
N GLN A 147 11.30 16.70 42.96
CA GLN A 147 12.65 17.16 42.63
C GLN A 147 12.56 18.35 41.66
N LYS A 148 13.65 19.10 41.50
CA LYS A 148 13.67 20.31 40.65
C LYS A 148 13.30 20.06 39.18
N ASN A 149 13.60 18.87 38.67
CA ASN A 149 13.11 18.39 37.39
C ASN A 149 12.36 17.08 37.63
N ASP A 150 11.06 17.17 37.91
CA ASP A 150 10.21 16.02 38.24
C ASP A 150 9.78 15.19 37.03
N ARG A 151 10.40 15.42 35.87
CA ARG A 151 10.27 14.60 34.66
C ARG A 151 11.01 13.27 34.77
N ALA A 152 10.45 12.26 34.10
CA ALA A 152 11.08 10.96 33.97
C ALA A 152 12.11 10.94 32.85
N GLU A 153 13.38 11.18 33.20
CA GLU A 153 14.50 11.15 32.25
C GLU A 153 15.48 10.01 32.54
N GLY A 154 15.96 9.33 31.49
CA GLY A 154 17.00 8.31 31.60
C GLY A 154 16.59 7.05 32.39
N ASN A 155 17.43 6.61 33.33
CA ASN A 155 17.13 5.47 34.17
C ASN A 155 16.10 5.86 35.24
N ILE A 156 14.83 5.54 35.02
CA ILE A 156 13.69 5.87 35.90
C ILE A 156 13.91 5.41 37.36
N MET A 157 14.69 4.33 37.57
CA MET A 157 15.04 3.87 38.92
C MET A 157 15.97 4.82 39.69
N ALA A 158 16.67 5.72 39.00
CA ALA A 158 17.53 6.74 39.61
C ALA A 158 16.73 7.87 40.28
N SER A 159 15.46 8.06 39.91
CA SER A 159 14.56 9.06 40.52
C SER A 159 13.85 8.56 41.79
N ALA A 160 14.08 7.31 42.22
CA ALA A 160 13.44 6.72 43.39
C ALA A 160 13.57 7.56 44.69
N PRO A 161 14.69 8.26 44.97
CA PRO A 161 14.78 9.13 46.14
C PRO A 161 13.80 10.32 46.11
N ALA A 162 13.48 10.85 44.93
CA ALA A 162 12.56 11.99 44.79
C ALA A 162 11.11 11.64 45.18
N PHE A 163 10.71 10.38 45.02
CA PHE A 163 9.41 9.90 45.50
C PHE A 163 9.34 9.86 47.04
N ALA A 164 10.46 9.70 47.74
CA ALA A 164 10.46 9.84 49.20
C ALA A 164 10.40 11.32 49.64
N VAL A 165 11.07 12.22 48.90
CA VAL A 165 11.03 13.68 49.17
C VAL A 165 9.60 14.24 49.06
N PHE A 166 8.75 13.61 48.24
CA PHE A 166 7.38 14.05 48.04
C PHE A 166 6.50 13.97 49.30
N GLU A 167 6.91 13.25 50.34
CA GLU A 167 6.21 13.29 51.64
C GLU A 167 6.10 14.72 52.19
N ASN A 168 7.21 15.47 52.18
CA ASN A 168 7.23 16.85 52.66
C ASN A 168 6.51 17.78 51.68
N ASP A 169 6.67 17.55 50.38
CA ASP A 169 5.99 18.34 49.35
C ASP A 169 4.47 18.19 49.44
N LEU A 170 3.98 16.98 49.70
CA LEU A 170 2.55 16.72 49.93
C LEU A 170 2.02 17.48 51.15
N LEU A 171 2.72 17.37 52.28
CA LEU A 171 2.28 17.90 53.57
C LEU A 171 2.45 19.42 53.70
N ASP A 172 3.60 19.95 53.26
CA ASP A 172 4.00 21.33 53.51
C ASP A 172 3.66 22.28 52.34
N ASP A 173 3.47 21.76 51.13
CA ASP A 173 3.25 22.56 49.93
C ASP A 173 1.91 22.26 49.22
N VAL A 174 1.64 21.00 48.85
CA VAL A 174 0.44 20.61 48.10
C VAL A 174 -0.84 20.80 48.91
N ILE A 175 -0.93 20.25 50.13
CA ILE A 175 -2.12 20.38 50.97
C ILE A 175 -2.44 21.86 51.25
N PRO A 176 -1.50 22.70 51.71
CA PRO A 176 -1.75 24.13 51.89
C PRO A 176 -2.15 24.86 50.61
N ALA A 177 -1.57 24.50 49.46
CA ALA A 177 -1.94 25.10 48.17
C ALA A 177 -3.40 24.80 47.83
N ILE A 178 -3.88 23.57 48.08
CA ILE A 178 -5.27 23.18 47.85
C ILE A 178 -6.22 23.87 48.82
N GLU A 179 -5.89 23.89 50.11
CA GLU A 179 -6.72 24.50 51.15
C GLU A 179 -6.87 26.02 50.98
N SER A 180 -5.87 26.68 50.37
CA SER A 180 -5.94 28.11 50.09
C SER A 180 -6.76 28.48 48.85
N ARG A 181 -6.98 27.54 47.93
CA ARG A 181 -7.56 27.80 46.59
C ARG A 181 -8.94 27.20 46.40
N TYR A 182 -9.25 26.12 47.10
CA TYR A 182 -10.51 25.40 46.96
C TYR A 182 -11.26 25.33 48.29
N SER A 183 -12.58 25.26 48.21
CA SER A 183 -13.42 25.15 49.38
C SER A 183 -13.41 23.72 49.92
N VAL A 184 -12.43 23.42 50.76
CA VAL A 184 -12.18 22.06 51.28
C VAL A 184 -12.44 21.94 52.78
N ASN A 185 -12.83 20.74 53.22
CA ASN A 185 -12.76 20.35 54.62
C ASN A 185 -11.32 19.94 54.93
N ALA A 186 -10.64 20.73 55.75
CA ALA A 186 -9.21 20.58 56.04
C ALA A 186 -8.89 19.60 57.19
N ASP A 187 -9.90 18.95 57.77
CA ASP A 187 -9.68 17.94 58.81
C ASP A 187 -9.39 16.55 58.21
N ARG A 188 -8.85 15.66 59.04
CA ARG A 188 -8.47 14.30 58.62
C ARG A 188 -9.66 13.44 58.19
N GLN A 189 -10.86 13.65 58.75
CA GLN A 189 -12.04 12.84 58.42
C GLN A 189 -12.47 13.09 56.96
N HIS A 190 -12.07 14.21 56.38
CA HIS A 190 -12.37 14.58 55.00
C HIS A 190 -11.14 14.54 54.07
N ARG A 191 -10.06 13.88 54.49
CA ARG A 191 -8.82 13.76 53.71
C ARG A 191 -8.43 12.30 53.45
N ALA A 192 -8.39 11.94 52.17
CA ALA A 192 -7.99 10.62 51.68
C ALA A 192 -6.67 10.68 50.89
N LEU A 193 -5.90 9.60 50.94
CA LEU A 193 -4.67 9.42 50.15
C LEU A 193 -4.65 8.05 49.51
N ALA A 194 -4.55 7.97 48.19
CA ALA A 194 -4.43 6.71 47.46
C ALA A 194 -3.49 6.79 46.27
N GLY A 195 -3.05 5.65 45.73
CA GLY A 195 -2.17 5.66 44.57
C GLY A 195 -1.90 4.28 43.98
N LEU A 196 -1.30 4.27 42.79
CA LEU A 196 -0.95 3.06 42.04
C LEU A 196 0.55 2.79 42.05
N SER A 197 0.98 1.53 42.09
CA SER A 197 2.39 1.13 41.97
C SER A 197 3.31 1.87 42.97
N MET A 198 4.24 2.70 42.48
CA MET A 198 5.07 3.60 43.33
C MET A 198 4.22 4.54 44.18
N GLY A 199 3.18 5.16 43.60
CA GLY A 199 2.21 5.99 44.31
C GLY A 199 1.37 5.19 45.31
N GLY A 200 1.10 3.92 45.03
CA GLY A 200 0.48 3.00 45.98
C GLY A 200 1.41 2.68 47.15
N GLY A 201 2.72 2.62 46.92
CA GLY A 201 3.71 2.51 47.97
C GLY A 201 3.86 3.79 48.79
N GLN A 202 3.87 4.96 48.14
CA GLN A 202 3.87 6.28 48.78
C GLN A 202 2.63 6.50 49.64
N SER A 203 1.44 6.16 49.13
CA SER A 203 0.18 6.35 49.84
C SER A 203 0.15 5.56 51.16
N LEU A 204 0.65 4.32 51.15
CA LEU A 204 0.82 3.55 52.38
C LEU A 204 1.90 4.14 53.29
N ASN A 205 3.05 4.50 52.72
CA ASN A 205 4.18 5.04 53.48
C ASN A 205 3.87 6.37 54.18
N PHE A 206 3.04 7.23 53.57
CA PHE A 206 2.70 8.55 54.10
C PHE A 206 1.39 8.50 54.89
N GLY A 207 0.35 7.88 54.33
CA GLY A 207 -0.96 7.81 54.95
C GLY A 207 -0.93 7.12 56.31
N LEU A 208 -0.25 5.97 56.41
CA LEU A 208 -0.22 5.18 57.64
C LEU A 208 0.72 5.76 58.72
N THR A 209 1.70 6.58 58.34
CA THR A 209 2.58 7.27 59.31
C THR A 209 2.06 8.64 59.73
N HIS A 210 1.08 9.20 59.02
CA HIS A 210 0.44 10.50 59.30
C HIS A 210 -1.06 10.34 59.52
N LEU A 211 -1.45 9.43 60.41
CA LEU A 211 -2.85 9.15 60.74
C LEU A 211 -3.56 10.35 61.39
N ASP A 212 -2.85 11.34 61.89
CA ASP A 212 -3.40 12.63 62.33
C ASP A 212 -3.84 13.52 61.15
N THR A 213 -3.35 13.26 59.94
CA THR A 213 -3.62 14.02 58.72
C THR A 213 -4.56 13.28 57.77
N PHE A 214 -4.43 11.96 57.63
CA PHE A 214 -5.26 11.14 56.74
C PHE A 214 -6.07 10.11 57.53
N ALA A 215 -7.34 9.97 57.20
CA ALA A 215 -8.21 8.95 57.77
C ALA A 215 -8.53 7.81 56.79
N TRP A 216 -8.33 8.03 55.49
CA TRP A 216 -8.66 7.10 54.42
C TRP A 216 -7.41 6.86 53.55
N VAL A 217 -6.93 5.61 53.48
CA VAL A 217 -5.68 5.28 52.79
C VAL A 217 -5.89 4.12 51.81
N GLY A 218 -5.45 4.30 50.56
CA GLY A 218 -5.54 3.30 49.49
C GLY A 218 -4.18 2.94 48.88
N GLY A 219 -3.88 1.66 48.72
CA GLY A 219 -2.69 1.18 48.04
C GLY A 219 -3.05 0.16 46.95
N PHE A 220 -2.86 0.54 45.68
CA PHE A 220 -3.11 -0.33 44.53
C PHE A 220 -1.79 -0.81 43.94
N SER A 221 -1.55 -2.12 43.91
CA SER A 221 -0.31 -2.74 43.41
C SER A 221 0.97 -2.15 44.00
N SER A 222 1.01 -1.92 45.32
CA SER A 222 2.08 -1.16 45.98
C SER A 222 3.50 -1.67 45.67
N ALA A 223 4.38 -0.73 45.32
CA ALA A 223 5.74 -1.03 44.88
C ALA A 223 6.71 -1.40 46.02
N PRO A 224 7.87 -2.02 45.73
CA PRO A 224 8.79 -2.52 46.76
C PRO A 224 9.40 -1.47 47.71
N ASN A 225 9.20 -0.17 47.45
CA ASN A 225 9.59 0.92 48.34
C ASN A 225 8.64 1.11 49.54
N THR A 226 7.51 0.40 49.59
CA THR A 226 6.67 0.34 50.79
C THR A 226 7.50 -0.14 51.99
N LYS A 227 7.35 0.52 53.16
CA LYS A 227 8.04 0.14 54.40
C LYS A 227 7.52 -1.20 54.94
N ALA A 228 8.24 -1.80 55.88
CA ALA A 228 7.77 -3.01 56.56
C ALA A 228 6.49 -2.71 57.36
N PRO A 229 5.57 -3.67 57.54
CA PRO A 229 4.29 -3.42 58.22
C PRO A 229 4.41 -2.85 59.64
N ASP A 230 5.41 -3.28 60.40
CA ASP A 230 5.71 -2.80 61.75
C ASP A 230 6.27 -1.36 61.76
N GLU A 231 6.88 -0.91 60.66
CA GLU A 231 7.29 0.48 60.47
C GLU A 231 6.14 1.37 59.98
N LEU A 232 5.22 0.82 59.18
CA LEU A 232 4.02 1.53 58.72
C LEU A 232 3.01 1.75 59.84
N ILE A 233 2.83 0.73 60.68
CA ILE A 233 1.86 0.74 61.78
C ILE A 233 2.56 0.26 63.06
N PRO A 234 3.39 1.11 63.68
CA PRO A 234 4.06 0.77 64.94
C PRO A 234 3.09 0.69 66.13
N ASP A 235 1.90 1.31 66.01
CA ASP A 235 0.82 1.27 67.01
C ASP A 235 -0.50 0.81 66.36
N ALA A 236 -0.77 -0.50 66.43
CA ALA A 236 -1.96 -1.11 65.85
C ALA A 236 -3.26 -0.59 66.48
N GLU A 237 -3.28 -0.29 67.78
CA GLU A 237 -4.48 0.20 68.47
C GLU A 237 -4.81 1.64 68.08
N LYS A 238 -3.79 2.46 67.85
CA LYS A 238 -3.99 3.78 67.25
C LYS A 238 -4.55 3.66 65.83
N ALA A 239 -4.02 2.77 65.01
CA ALA A 239 -4.50 2.56 63.64
C ALA A 239 -5.97 2.10 63.60
N LYS A 240 -6.37 1.13 64.44
CA LYS A 240 -7.78 0.69 64.57
C LYS A 240 -8.75 1.82 64.89
N LYS A 241 -8.31 2.79 65.69
CA LYS A 241 -9.17 3.89 66.16
C LYS A 241 -9.21 5.08 65.22
N GLN A 242 -8.17 5.25 64.40
CA GLN A 242 -8.01 6.46 63.58
C GLN A 242 -8.30 6.21 62.10
N LEU A 243 -8.02 5.03 61.56
CA LEU A 243 -8.37 4.73 60.17
C LEU A 243 -9.87 4.53 60.02
N GLU A 244 -10.47 5.29 59.10
CA GLU A 244 -11.85 5.08 58.64
C GLU A 244 -11.87 4.04 57.51
N LEU A 245 -10.85 4.04 56.65
CA LEU A 245 -10.65 3.04 55.61
C LEU A 245 -9.17 2.80 55.31
N LEU A 246 -8.79 1.53 55.27
CA LEU A 246 -7.54 1.08 54.65
C LEU A 246 -7.89 0.11 53.53
N TYR A 247 -7.60 0.48 52.29
CA TYR A 247 -7.90 -0.32 51.10
C TYR A 247 -6.61 -0.80 50.45
N LEU A 248 -6.44 -2.11 50.36
CA LEU A 248 -5.32 -2.75 49.68
C LEU A 248 -5.84 -3.53 48.49
N SER A 249 -5.22 -3.34 47.33
CA SER A 249 -5.47 -4.20 46.19
C SER A 249 -4.21 -4.56 45.43
N CYS A 250 -4.22 -5.72 44.80
CA CYS A 250 -3.22 -6.13 43.83
C CYS A 250 -3.81 -7.24 42.96
N GLY A 251 -3.58 -7.20 41.66
CA GLY A 251 -4.07 -8.25 40.76
C GLY A 251 -3.38 -9.60 41.01
N ASN A 252 -4.09 -10.70 40.79
CA ASN A 252 -3.56 -12.05 41.01
C ASN A 252 -2.47 -12.48 40.01
N LYS A 253 -2.20 -11.66 38.99
CA LYS A 253 -1.09 -11.81 38.03
C LYS A 253 0.02 -10.78 38.26
N ASP A 254 -0.12 -9.92 39.27
CA ASP A 254 0.84 -8.86 39.55
C ASP A 254 2.05 -9.39 40.33
N GLY A 255 3.23 -9.34 39.72
CA GLY A 255 4.51 -9.77 40.32
C GLY A 255 4.95 -8.94 41.54
N LEU A 256 4.20 -7.92 41.95
CA LEU A 256 4.40 -7.14 43.17
C LEU A 256 3.46 -7.54 44.33
N ILE A 257 2.54 -8.49 44.13
CA ILE A 257 1.51 -8.88 45.12
C ILE A 257 2.06 -9.20 46.51
N ARG A 258 3.27 -9.76 46.61
CA ARG A 258 3.96 -10.02 47.88
C ARG A 258 4.11 -8.81 48.79
N ILE A 259 4.16 -7.60 48.21
CA ILE A 259 4.31 -6.34 48.96
C ILE A 259 3.01 -5.97 49.66
N SER A 260 1.87 -6.16 49.01
CA SER A 260 0.55 -5.93 49.61
C SER A 260 0.16 -7.10 50.53
N GLN A 261 0.46 -8.35 50.16
CA GLN A 261 0.23 -9.55 50.99
C GLN A 261 0.90 -9.48 52.36
N ARG A 262 2.15 -8.99 52.44
CA ARG A 262 2.82 -8.87 53.75
C ARG A 262 2.12 -7.87 54.68
N LEU A 263 1.54 -6.80 54.13
CA LEU A 263 0.82 -5.81 54.92
C LEU A 263 -0.56 -6.34 55.29
N GLN A 264 -1.28 -6.93 54.34
CA GLN A 264 -2.55 -7.62 54.59
C GLN A 264 -2.43 -8.64 55.73
N ARG A 265 -1.38 -9.48 55.72
CA ARG A 265 -1.16 -10.47 56.78
C ARG A 265 -0.97 -9.82 58.14
N TYR A 266 -0.14 -8.78 58.22
CA TYR A 266 0.08 -8.03 59.45
C TYR A 266 -1.21 -7.38 59.97
N LEU A 267 -2.01 -6.78 59.08
CA LEU A 267 -3.30 -6.17 59.44
C LEU A 267 -4.27 -7.22 59.98
N LYS A 268 -4.33 -8.39 59.35
CA LYS A 268 -5.15 -9.52 59.80
C LYS A 268 -4.70 -10.06 61.17
N GLU A 269 -3.39 -10.24 61.36
CA GLU A 269 -2.81 -10.73 62.63
C GLU A 269 -3.04 -9.75 63.80
N ASN A 270 -3.07 -8.45 63.53
CA ASN A 270 -3.30 -7.41 64.52
C ASN A 270 -4.76 -6.94 64.59
N GLU A 271 -5.67 -7.58 63.86
CA GLU A 271 -7.11 -7.28 63.82
C GLU A 271 -7.43 -5.82 63.41
N ILE A 272 -6.61 -5.23 62.53
CA ILE A 272 -6.83 -3.88 62.01
C ILE A 272 -7.85 -3.95 60.85
N PRO A 273 -8.98 -3.21 60.90
CA PRO A 273 -9.96 -3.19 59.82
C PRO A 273 -9.34 -2.72 58.50
N HIS A 274 -9.52 -3.49 57.44
CA HIS A 274 -9.05 -3.17 56.10
C HIS A 274 -9.83 -3.94 55.02
N VAL A 275 -9.79 -3.42 53.80
CA VAL A 275 -10.21 -4.13 52.59
C VAL A 275 -8.97 -4.73 51.93
N TRP A 276 -9.08 -6.00 51.54
CA TRP A 276 -8.11 -6.68 50.69
C TRP A 276 -8.82 -7.19 49.44
N ASN A 277 -8.47 -6.67 48.26
CA ASN A 277 -9.05 -7.10 46.99
C ASN A 277 -7.97 -7.63 46.05
N VAL A 278 -8.11 -8.89 45.64
CA VAL A 278 -7.26 -9.52 44.63
C VAL A 278 -8.11 -9.94 43.45
N ASP A 279 -8.21 -9.07 42.46
CA ASP A 279 -8.91 -9.34 41.20
C ASP A 279 -8.05 -10.16 40.22
N SER A 280 -8.61 -10.51 39.06
CA SER A 280 -7.96 -11.38 38.07
C SER A 280 -6.94 -10.68 37.16
N TYR A 281 -6.62 -9.41 37.43
CA TYR A 281 -5.76 -8.58 36.60
C TYR A 281 -4.28 -8.66 37.02
N GLY A 282 -3.40 -8.00 36.28
CA GLY A 282 -1.97 -7.89 36.55
C GLY A 282 -1.57 -6.51 37.09
N HIS A 283 -0.31 -6.13 36.86
CA HIS A 283 0.17 -4.78 37.18
C HIS A 283 -0.25 -3.78 36.09
N ASP A 284 -1.55 -3.59 35.91
CA ASP A 284 -2.12 -2.94 34.73
C ASP A 284 -3.23 -1.90 35.04
N PRO A 285 -3.55 -1.02 34.06
CA PRO A 285 -4.54 0.04 34.23
C PRO A 285 -5.95 -0.44 34.60
N THR A 286 -6.36 -1.64 34.19
CA THR A 286 -7.71 -2.14 34.50
C THR A 286 -7.83 -2.43 35.99
N HIS A 287 -6.80 -3.04 36.59
CA HIS A 287 -6.72 -3.20 38.05
C HIS A 287 -6.86 -1.85 38.77
N TRP A 288 -6.08 -0.84 38.35
CA TRP A 288 -6.08 0.47 39.03
C TRP A 288 -7.40 1.23 38.84
N ARG A 289 -8.00 1.20 37.65
CA ARG A 289 -9.31 1.82 37.39
C ARG A 289 -10.41 1.16 38.21
N ASN A 290 -10.44 -0.17 38.26
CA ASN A 290 -11.49 -0.91 38.97
C ASN A 290 -11.37 -0.69 40.49
N ASN A 291 -10.15 -0.69 41.02
CA ASN A 291 -9.95 -0.45 42.45
C ASN A 291 -10.14 1.03 42.82
N LEU A 292 -9.88 1.99 41.92
CA LEU A 292 -10.31 3.38 42.11
C LEU A 292 -11.85 3.48 42.14
N TYR A 293 -12.55 2.77 41.24
CA TYR A 293 -14.02 2.71 41.24
C TYR A 293 -14.58 2.20 42.57
N HIS A 294 -14.05 1.10 43.11
CA HIS A 294 -14.51 0.57 44.40
C HIS A 294 -14.13 1.49 45.56
N PHE A 295 -12.89 1.97 45.58
CA PHE A 295 -12.39 2.82 46.65
C PHE A 295 -13.18 4.13 46.74
N ALA A 296 -13.42 4.82 45.62
CA ALA A 296 -14.13 6.09 45.58
C ALA A 296 -15.58 6.00 46.12
N GLN A 297 -16.23 4.85 45.98
CA GLN A 297 -17.58 4.62 46.53
C GLN A 297 -17.59 4.48 48.05
N MET A 298 -16.47 4.10 48.67
CA MET A 298 -16.37 3.93 50.12
C MET A 298 -15.92 5.20 50.83
N LEU A 299 -15.36 6.16 50.09
CA LEU A 299 -14.83 7.39 50.67
C LEU A 299 -15.93 8.32 51.17
N PHE A 300 -15.74 8.82 52.39
CA PHE A 300 -16.51 9.91 53.00
C PHE A 300 -18.03 9.66 53.09
N GLN A 301 -18.47 8.42 52.98
CA GLN A 301 -19.88 8.06 53.12
C GLN A 301 -20.32 8.34 54.56
N ASP A 302 -21.32 9.20 54.72
CA ASP A 302 -22.01 9.35 56.01
C ASP A 302 -22.74 8.04 56.31
N GLU A 303 -22.75 7.58 57.57
CA GLU A 303 -23.44 6.34 58.00
C GLU A 303 -24.99 6.36 57.82
N SER A 304 -25.57 7.23 56.99
CA SER A 304 -27.01 7.37 56.79
C SER A 304 -27.38 7.75 55.34
N GLY A 305 -27.82 6.79 54.54
CA GLY A 305 -28.17 6.98 53.13
C GLY A 305 -29.54 7.63 52.82
N GLY A 306 -29.78 7.91 51.53
CA GLY A 306 -31.12 8.05 50.94
C GLY A 306 -31.32 9.16 49.89
N SER A 307 -31.45 8.75 48.60
CA SER A 307 -32.41 9.24 47.56
C SER A 307 -32.72 10.74 47.42
N THR A 308 -32.49 11.32 46.22
CA THR A 308 -33.56 11.87 45.31
C THR A 308 -32.98 12.45 44.01
N LEU A 309 -33.60 12.12 42.87
CA LEU A 309 -33.46 12.73 41.53
C LEU A 309 -34.47 13.89 41.37
N ASN A 310 -34.14 14.95 40.60
CA ASN A 310 -35.05 15.61 39.63
C ASN A 310 -34.44 16.80 38.83
N GLU A 311 -34.63 16.72 37.51
CA GLU A 311 -35.08 17.72 36.50
C GLU A 311 -34.62 19.20 36.53
N ALA A 312 -34.12 19.71 35.39
CA ALA A 312 -34.79 20.78 34.60
C ALA A 312 -34.04 21.20 33.32
N SER A 313 -34.84 21.61 32.33
CA SER A 313 -34.55 21.86 30.92
C SER A 313 -34.46 23.35 30.50
N ALA A 314 -33.74 23.59 29.40
CA ALA A 314 -33.98 24.55 28.29
C ALA A 314 -33.95 26.09 28.51
N LYS A 315 -33.16 26.80 27.66
CA LYS A 315 -33.62 27.89 26.76
C LYS A 315 -32.54 28.47 25.83
N LYS A 316 -32.95 28.75 24.58
CA LYS A 316 -32.27 29.53 23.51
C LYS A 316 -32.38 31.04 23.73
N SER A 317 -31.46 31.82 23.16
CA SER A 317 -31.73 33.14 22.57
C SER A 317 -30.66 33.54 21.52
N GLU A 318 -31.13 34.00 20.37
CA GLU A 318 -30.41 34.60 19.23
C GLU A 318 -30.15 36.10 19.44
N GLU A 319 -29.06 36.65 18.86
CA GLU A 319 -29.06 37.68 17.78
C GLU A 319 -27.64 38.30 17.58
N GLN A 320 -27.21 38.31 16.31
CA GLN A 320 -26.14 39.13 15.68
C GLN A 320 -26.76 40.45 15.13
N PRO A 321 -26.07 41.39 14.40
CA PRO A 321 -24.66 41.50 13.95
C PRO A 321 -24.04 42.93 14.09
N SER A 322 -22.74 43.07 13.78
CA SER A 322 -22.26 44.09 12.83
C SER A 322 -20.79 43.86 12.45
N ASP A 323 -20.55 43.77 11.14
CA ASP A 323 -19.24 43.72 10.49
C ASP A 323 -18.39 44.96 10.75
N ASN A 324 -17.07 44.77 10.88
CA ASN A 324 -16.12 45.52 10.07
C ASN A 324 -14.76 44.83 10.05
N ASP A 325 -14.26 44.64 8.82
CA ASP A 325 -12.91 44.25 8.50
C ASP A 325 -11.86 45.12 9.22
N SER A 326 -10.90 44.45 9.85
CA SER A 326 -9.51 44.90 9.83
C SER A 326 -8.61 43.68 9.91
N ALA A 327 -8.11 43.26 8.74
CA ALA A 327 -6.87 42.53 8.65
C ALA A 327 -5.78 43.36 9.33
N ASP A 328 -5.20 42.84 10.41
CA ASP A 328 -3.98 43.39 10.97
C ASP A 328 -3.04 42.26 11.44
N SER A 329 -1.98 42.09 10.63
CA SER A 329 -0.61 41.68 10.97
C SER A 329 -0.38 40.55 11.99
N ASN A 330 -0.25 39.31 11.48
CA ASN A 330 0.44 38.21 12.18
C ASN A 330 1.97 38.36 11.97
N PRO A 331 2.81 38.42 13.02
CA PRO A 331 4.25 38.47 12.84
C PRO A 331 4.80 37.07 12.48
N ASP A 332 5.71 37.02 11.51
CA ASP A 332 6.74 35.99 11.29
C ASP A 332 6.34 34.54 10.89
N VAL A 333 5.70 34.34 9.73
CA VAL A 333 5.88 33.05 8.99
C VAL A 333 7.26 33.09 8.31
N PRO A 334 8.15 32.10 8.55
CA PRO A 334 9.48 32.08 7.94
C PRO A 334 9.46 32.16 6.40
N GLU A 335 10.45 32.85 5.82
CA GLU A 335 10.57 33.04 4.37
C GLU A 335 10.56 31.69 3.62
N GLY A 336 9.68 31.55 2.61
CA GLY A 336 9.52 30.33 1.82
C GLY A 336 8.42 29.36 2.28
N ILE A 337 7.72 29.64 3.38
CA ILE A 337 6.54 28.90 3.85
C ILE A 337 5.26 29.66 3.42
N LYS A 338 4.32 28.95 2.76
CA LYS A 338 2.99 29.50 2.44
C LYS A 338 2.10 29.52 3.68
N ASP A 339 1.42 30.64 3.90
CA ASP A 339 0.51 30.85 5.04
C ASP A 339 -0.94 30.47 4.69
N ASP A 340 -1.15 29.24 4.21
CA ASP A 340 -2.46 28.67 3.88
C ASP A 340 -2.80 27.45 4.77
N PHE A 341 -2.40 27.53 6.04
CA PHE A 341 -2.59 26.50 7.05
C PHE A 341 -4.07 26.27 7.40
N GLN A 342 -4.45 25.00 7.57
CA GLN A 342 -5.78 24.55 7.99
C GLN A 342 -5.66 23.54 9.14
N PRO A 343 -6.59 23.50 10.11
CA PRO A 343 -6.61 22.48 11.16
C PRO A 343 -6.55 21.07 10.59
N ALA A 344 -5.68 20.22 11.15
CA ALA A 344 -5.57 18.86 10.67
C ALA A 344 -6.80 18.02 11.06
N PRO A 345 -7.26 17.07 10.21
CA PRO A 345 -8.43 16.23 10.51
C PRO A 345 -8.18 15.24 11.66
N THR A 346 -6.92 15.07 12.04
CA THR A 346 -6.49 14.28 13.18
C THR A 346 -6.47 15.08 14.49
N ASN A 347 -6.92 16.33 14.50
CA ASN A 347 -7.07 17.09 15.73
C ASN A 347 -8.16 16.51 16.63
N GLN A 348 -8.02 16.70 17.94
CA GLN A 348 -9.12 16.46 18.87
C GLN A 348 -10.24 17.48 18.63
N ALA A 349 -11.46 17.15 19.04
CA ALA A 349 -12.61 18.03 18.87
C ALA A 349 -12.33 19.41 19.50
N GLY A 350 -12.56 20.48 18.73
CA GLY A 350 -12.36 21.86 19.16
C GLY A 350 -10.89 22.34 19.23
N LYS A 351 -9.93 21.59 18.67
CA LYS A 351 -8.53 22.01 18.60
C LYS A 351 -8.15 22.53 17.20
N GLU A 352 -7.67 23.76 17.16
CA GLU A 352 -7.25 24.44 15.92
C GLU A 352 -5.86 24.03 15.42
N TYR A 353 -5.03 23.43 16.27
CA TYR A 353 -3.67 22.98 15.97
C TYR A 353 -3.51 21.49 16.26
N PRO A 354 -2.50 20.80 15.70
CA PRO A 354 -1.65 21.25 14.61
C PRO A 354 -2.44 21.61 13.34
N GLN A 355 -1.84 22.44 12.50
CA GLN A 355 -2.38 22.79 11.18
C GLN A 355 -1.47 22.26 10.08
N VAL A 356 -2.02 22.03 8.90
CA VAL A 356 -1.31 21.59 7.70
C VAL A 356 -1.55 22.56 6.55
N ASN A 357 -0.53 22.82 5.73
CA ASN A 357 -0.63 23.76 4.59
C ASN A 357 -0.53 23.05 3.23
N SER A 358 -0.68 23.80 2.13
CA SER A 358 -0.64 23.21 0.77
C SER A 358 0.72 22.66 0.34
N GLN A 359 1.78 22.94 1.11
CA GLN A 359 3.13 22.43 0.87
C GLN A 359 3.42 21.16 1.68
N GLY A 360 2.44 20.60 2.41
CA GLY A 360 2.64 19.43 3.27
C GLY A 360 3.46 19.73 4.53
N ARG A 361 3.49 20.99 4.98
CA ARG A 361 4.13 21.38 6.25
C ARG A 361 3.12 21.39 7.37
N ILE A 362 3.59 21.11 8.57
CA ILE A 362 2.80 21.19 9.80
C ILE A 362 3.20 22.47 10.53
N LYS A 363 2.21 23.23 11.00
CA LYS A 363 2.36 24.30 11.98
C LYS A 363 1.93 23.76 13.34
N PHE A 364 2.89 23.61 14.23
CA PHE A 364 2.66 23.21 15.61
C PHE A 364 2.38 24.45 16.45
N ARG A 365 1.51 24.29 17.44
CA ARG A 365 1.34 25.27 18.51
C ARG A 365 1.12 24.55 19.83
N VAL A 366 1.97 24.85 20.81
CA VAL A 366 1.82 24.31 22.16
C VAL A 366 2.05 25.40 23.18
N VAL A 367 1.12 25.56 24.13
CA VAL A 367 1.26 26.53 25.21
C VAL A 367 2.20 25.95 26.28
N ALA A 368 3.41 26.50 26.37
CA ALA A 368 4.43 26.06 27.32
C ALA A 368 5.23 27.28 27.83
N PRO A 369 4.59 28.19 28.61
CA PRO A 369 5.12 29.50 28.99
C PRO A 369 6.40 29.45 29.82
N GLU A 370 6.79 28.28 30.34
CA GLU A 370 8.02 28.09 31.11
C GLU A 370 9.06 27.21 30.40
N ALA A 371 8.70 26.57 29.27
CA ALA A 371 9.65 25.79 28.51
C ALA A 371 10.82 26.68 28.07
N LYS A 372 12.00 26.07 27.96
CA LYS A 372 13.25 26.65 27.47
C LYS A 372 13.51 26.24 26.03
N SER A 373 13.06 25.06 25.62
CA SER A 373 13.07 24.61 24.25
C SER A 373 11.83 23.78 23.92
N VAL A 374 11.32 23.96 22.70
CA VAL A 374 10.32 23.09 22.11
C VAL A 374 10.81 22.66 20.74
N ALA A 375 10.60 21.39 20.42
CA ALA A 375 10.89 20.80 19.12
C ALA A 375 9.85 19.71 18.81
N THR A 376 10.05 19.00 17.72
CA THR A 376 9.26 17.83 17.34
C THR A 376 10.18 16.68 16.89
N THR A 377 9.67 15.46 16.87
CA THR A 377 10.40 14.28 16.35
C THR A 377 10.66 14.35 14.84
N PHE A 378 10.00 15.24 14.11
CA PHE A 378 10.35 15.50 12.72
C PHE A 378 11.69 16.22 12.62
N ARG A 379 12.65 15.57 11.97
CA ARG A 379 13.95 16.18 11.66
C ARG A 379 13.76 17.41 10.77
N ASP A 380 14.69 18.36 10.91
CA ASP A 380 14.74 19.59 10.13
C ASP A 380 13.47 20.46 10.27
N SER A 381 12.81 20.41 11.44
CA SER A 381 11.83 21.43 11.83
C SER A 381 12.52 22.77 12.07
N THR A 382 11.77 23.86 11.94
CA THR A 382 12.26 25.17 12.38
C THR A 382 12.52 25.17 13.88
N GLU A 383 13.30 26.15 14.34
CA GLU A 383 13.29 26.52 15.75
C GLU A 383 11.86 26.89 16.14
N PHE A 384 11.40 26.41 17.30
CA PHE A 384 10.12 26.85 17.83
C PHE A 384 10.34 28.20 18.52
N VAL A 385 9.49 29.16 18.21
CA VAL A 385 9.55 30.52 18.77
C VAL A 385 8.40 30.68 19.75
N LYS A 386 8.69 31.27 20.90
CA LYS A 386 7.73 31.53 21.97
C LYS A 386 7.15 32.93 21.83
N ASP A 387 5.82 33.04 21.82
CA ASP A 387 5.10 34.32 21.84
C ASP A 387 4.99 34.91 23.25
N GLU A 388 4.43 36.12 23.36
CA GLU A 388 4.28 36.86 24.62
C GLU A 388 3.30 36.16 25.58
N GLU A 389 2.36 35.39 25.03
CA GLU A 389 1.40 34.57 25.75
C GLU A 389 1.98 33.21 26.17
N GLY A 390 3.24 32.93 25.81
CA GLY A 390 3.98 31.73 26.19
C GLY A 390 3.66 30.48 25.36
N ALA A 391 3.01 30.64 24.22
CA ALA A 391 2.85 29.58 23.23
C ALA A 391 4.05 29.48 22.29
N TRP A 392 4.45 28.25 22.02
CA TRP A 392 5.52 27.91 21.11
C TRP A 392 4.96 27.52 19.76
N ILE A 393 5.44 28.19 18.72
CA ILE A 393 5.08 27.93 17.32
C ILE A 393 6.30 27.43 16.59
N GLY A 394 6.16 26.30 15.88
CA GLY A 394 7.22 25.74 15.04
C GLY A 394 6.64 25.06 13.80
N TYR A 395 7.49 24.89 12.79
CA TYR A 395 7.07 24.38 11.49
C TYR A 395 7.90 23.15 11.11
N SER A 396 7.26 22.12 10.56
CA SER A 396 8.00 20.99 9.98
C SER A 396 8.60 21.36 8.61
N ARG A 397 9.57 20.57 8.14
CA ARG A 397 9.82 20.41 6.70
C ARG A 397 8.57 19.89 5.97
N PRO A 398 8.47 20.01 4.64
CA PRO A 398 7.44 19.30 3.88
C PRO A 398 7.53 17.80 4.17
N LEU A 399 6.40 17.20 4.53
CA LEU A 399 6.27 15.77 4.74
C LEU A 399 5.62 15.11 3.52
N ASP A 400 5.71 13.79 3.48
CA ASP A 400 5.04 12.99 2.47
C ASP A 400 3.52 13.04 2.71
N GLU A 401 2.74 12.57 1.75
CA GLU A 401 1.29 12.51 1.90
C GLU A 401 0.87 11.41 2.87
N GLY A 402 -0.23 11.65 3.59
CA GLY A 402 -0.90 10.69 4.45
C GLY A 402 -0.50 10.79 5.92
N PHE A 403 -0.54 9.65 6.61
CA PHE A 403 -0.45 9.60 8.07
C PHE A 403 0.98 9.43 8.59
N HIS A 404 1.36 10.24 9.58
CA HIS A 404 2.64 10.16 10.28
C HIS A 404 2.47 10.16 11.79
N TYR A 405 3.21 9.28 12.49
CA TYR A 405 3.37 9.36 13.93
C TYR A 405 4.35 10.48 14.30
N TYR A 406 4.05 11.24 15.36
CA TYR A 406 4.98 12.25 15.88
C TYR A 406 4.84 12.47 17.38
N GLU A 407 5.81 13.21 17.92
CA GLU A 407 5.78 13.74 19.29
C GLU A 407 6.30 15.18 19.27
N LEU A 408 5.93 15.94 20.29
CA LEU A 408 6.61 17.16 20.66
C LEU A 408 7.76 16.82 21.62
N ILE A 409 8.84 17.58 21.54
CA ILE A 409 10.01 17.47 22.42
C ILE A 409 10.08 18.78 23.19
N ILE A 410 9.50 18.82 24.38
CA ILE A 410 9.51 20.02 25.23
C ILE A 410 10.63 19.81 26.25
N ASP A 411 11.65 20.66 26.27
CA ASP A 411 12.89 20.54 27.07
C ASP A 411 13.50 19.13 27.13
N GLY A 412 13.50 18.41 26.00
CA GLY A 412 14.03 17.05 25.89
C GLY A 412 13.05 15.91 26.21
N ALA A 413 11.85 16.21 26.72
CA ALA A 413 10.81 15.20 26.96
C ALA A 413 9.96 14.96 25.71
N HIS A 414 9.91 13.70 25.26
CA HIS A 414 9.05 13.25 24.18
C HIS A 414 7.62 13.08 24.69
N VAL A 415 6.68 13.86 24.17
CA VAL A 415 5.27 13.84 24.56
C VAL A 415 4.35 13.83 23.34
N PRO A 416 3.20 13.15 23.39
CA PRO A 416 2.16 13.35 22.40
C PRO A 416 1.73 14.82 22.38
N ASP A 417 1.49 15.36 21.20
CA ASP A 417 0.83 16.64 21.02
C ASP A 417 -0.60 16.58 21.60
N PRO A 418 -0.91 17.37 22.63
CA PRO A 418 -2.20 17.35 23.32
C PRO A 418 -3.35 17.81 22.42
N ASN A 419 -3.06 18.41 21.27
CA ASN A 419 -4.09 18.87 20.35
C ASN A 419 -4.47 17.83 19.29
N SER A 420 -3.68 16.77 19.13
CA SER A 420 -3.93 15.66 18.18
C SER A 420 -4.66 14.48 18.82
N LYS A 421 -5.38 13.70 18.00
CA LYS A 421 -5.86 12.35 18.34
C LYS A 421 -4.68 11.40 18.51
N TYR A 422 -4.92 10.31 19.22
CA TYR A 422 -3.90 9.30 19.50
C TYR A 422 -4.11 8.00 18.74
N TYR A 423 -3.00 7.37 18.40
CA TYR A 423 -2.93 6.15 17.62
C TYR A 423 -1.91 5.23 18.25
N PHE A 424 -2.19 3.93 18.27
CA PHE A 424 -1.21 2.95 18.71
C PHE A 424 -0.25 2.63 17.56
N GLY A 425 1.04 2.86 17.77
CA GLY A 425 2.10 2.62 16.81
C GLY A 425 3.46 2.99 17.39
N ALA A 426 4.53 2.45 16.81
CA ALA A 426 5.88 2.62 17.36
C ALA A 426 5.96 2.32 18.87
N MET A 427 5.28 1.23 19.27
CA MET A 427 5.20 0.66 20.63
C MET A 427 4.51 1.56 21.67
N ARG A 428 3.69 2.53 21.25
CA ARG A 428 3.00 3.44 22.18
C ARG A 428 1.70 3.96 21.61
N TRP A 429 0.86 4.49 22.48
CA TRP A 429 -0.14 5.47 22.09
C TRP A 429 0.56 6.83 21.93
N GLY A 430 0.45 7.44 20.76
CA GLY A 430 1.11 8.70 20.44
C GLY A 430 0.34 9.51 19.40
N SER A 431 0.83 10.72 19.13
CA SER A 431 0.18 11.62 18.19
C SER A 431 0.32 11.15 16.75
N GLY A 432 -0.74 11.39 15.99
CA GLY A 432 -0.78 11.18 14.55
C GLY A 432 -1.21 12.45 13.83
N ILE A 433 -0.59 12.70 12.69
CA ILE A 433 -0.92 13.82 11.81
C ILE A 433 -1.24 13.29 10.41
N GLU A 434 -2.31 13.82 9.80
CA GLU A 434 -2.70 13.50 8.43
C GLU A 434 -2.35 14.66 7.51
N ILE A 435 -1.38 14.44 6.63
CA ILE A 435 -1.05 15.33 5.52
C ILE A 435 -2.00 15.00 4.37
N PRO A 436 -2.82 15.94 3.87
CA PRO A 436 -3.77 15.67 2.82
C PRO A 436 -3.11 15.03 1.58
N ALA A 437 -3.48 13.78 1.29
CA ALA A 437 -3.04 13.12 0.08
C ALA A 437 -3.90 13.55 -1.13
N HIS A 438 -3.29 13.68 -2.30
CA HIS A 438 -4.02 13.97 -3.54
C HIS A 438 -5.10 12.92 -3.87
N ASP A 439 -4.90 11.67 -3.44
CA ASP A 439 -5.80 10.54 -3.66
C ASP A 439 -6.68 10.20 -2.45
N ARG A 440 -6.80 11.11 -1.47
CA ARG A 440 -7.50 10.85 -0.19
C ARG A 440 -8.94 10.36 -0.27
N GLU A 441 -9.59 10.57 -1.40
CA GLU A 441 -10.98 10.19 -1.63
C GLU A 441 -11.25 8.70 -1.41
N PHE A 442 -10.28 7.79 -1.65
CA PHE A 442 -10.54 6.37 -1.50
C PHE A 442 -10.72 5.92 -0.03
N TYR A 443 -10.21 6.68 0.94
CA TYR A 443 -10.36 6.41 2.38
C TYR A 443 -11.17 7.50 3.11
N ALA A 444 -11.80 8.41 2.38
CA ALA A 444 -12.66 9.43 2.95
C ALA A 444 -13.98 8.83 3.47
N LEU A 445 -14.55 9.46 4.50
CA LEU A 445 -15.93 9.22 4.92
C LEU A 445 -16.87 9.86 3.88
N LYS A 446 -17.45 9.04 3.01
CA LYS A 446 -18.38 9.46 1.95
C LYS A 446 -19.83 9.16 2.34
N ASN A 447 -20.78 9.77 1.64
CA ASN A 447 -22.19 9.40 1.74
C ASN A 447 -22.49 8.10 0.96
N VAL A 448 -22.03 6.96 1.49
CA VAL A 448 -22.22 5.62 0.95
C VAL A 448 -22.74 4.67 2.04
N PRO A 449 -23.30 3.49 1.69
CA PRO A 449 -23.57 2.47 2.70
C PRO A 449 -22.29 2.09 3.45
N HIS A 450 -22.37 2.05 4.78
CA HIS A 450 -21.22 1.74 5.64
C HIS A 450 -21.35 0.36 6.26
N GLY A 451 -20.25 -0.37 6.27
CA GLY A 451 -20.09 -1.59 7.03
C GLY A 451 -19.95 -1.29 8.53
N GLN A 452 -19.88 -2.34 9.34
CA GLN A 452 -19.65 -2.23 10.78
C GLN A 452 -18.28 -2.77 11.11
N VAL A 453 -17.55 -2.09 12.01
CA VAL A 453 -16.35 -2.64 12.64
C VAL A 453 -16.75 -3.11 14.03
N ARG A 454 -16.82 -4.43 14.22
CA ARG A 454 -17.27 -5.08 15.45
C ARG A 454 -16.07 -5.50 16.28
N GLU A 455 -16.01 -5.08 17.53
CA GLU A 455 -15.07 -5.61 18.51
C GLU A 455 -15.58 -6.97 19.00
N ILE A 456 -14.71 -7.97 18.97
CA ILE A 456 -14.99 -9.29 19.52
C ILE A 456 -13.91 -9.69 20.52
N TYR A 457 -14.33 -10.52 21.48
CA TYR A 457 -13.46 -11.22 22.40
C TYR A 457 -13.59 -12.71 22.16
N PHE A 458 -12.47 -13.41 22.08
CA PHE A 458 -12.42 -14.86 22.00
C PHE A 458 -11.36 -15.40 22.95
N HIS A 459 -11.71 -16.48 23.64
CA HIS A 459 -10.76 -17.19 24.49
C HIS A 459 -9.78 -17.97 23.61
N SER A 460 -8.48 -17.74 23.80
CA SER A 460 -7.41 -18.46 23.12
C SER A 460 -6.90 -19.59 24.00
N GLU A 461 -7.25 -20.84 23.67
CA GLU A 461 -6.85 -22.02 24.47
C GLU A 461 -5.33 -22.19 24.56
N SER A 462 -4.61 -21.93 23.46
CA SER A 462 -3.15 -22.07 23.38
C SER A 462 -2.39 -21.06 24.22
N THR A 463 -2.98 -19.89 24.50
CA THR A 463 -2.35 -18.85 25.31
C THR A 463 -3.01 -18.61 26.66
N ASP A 464 -4.11 -19.32 26.94
CA ASP A 464 -4.93 -19.17 28.15
C ASP A 464 -5.27 -17.69 28.43
N ALA A 465 -5.69 -16.99 27.37
CA ALA A 465 -5.95 -15.55 27.42
C ALA A 465 -7.18 -15.17 26.59
N GLU A 466 -7.96 -14.21 27.11
CA GLU A 466 -8.96 -13.52 26.29
C GLU A 466 -8.25 -12.60 25.29
N ARG A 467 -8.53 -12.82 24.01
CA ARG A 467 -7.97 -12.03 22.93
C ARG A 467 -9.03 -11.20 22.25
N ARG A 468 -8.60 -10.06 21.73
CA ARG A 468 -9.44 -9.15 20.97
C ARG A 468 -9.17 -9.26 19.48
N ALA A 469 -10.23 -9.13 18.69
CA ALA A 469 -10.14 -8.84 17.27
C ALA A 469 -11.20 -7.81 16.87
N PHE A 470 -10.92 -7.07 15.81
CA PHE A 470 -11.89 -6.24 15.12
C PHE A 470 -12.32 -6.94 13.83
N VAL A 471 -13.64 -7.03 13.62
CA VAL A 471 -14.23 -7.66 12.44
C VAL A 471 -15.04 -6.63 11.68
N TYR A 472 -14.57 -6.25 10.48
CA TYR A 472 -15.36 -5.50 9.53
C TYR A 472 -16.36 -6.42 8.83
N THR A 473 -17.64 -6.08 8.90
CA THR A 473 -18.71 -6.70 8.10
C THR A 473 -19.20 -5.71 7.06
N PRO A 474 -19.35 -6.11 5.77
CA PRO A 474 -19.68 -5.18 4.69
C PRO A 474 -21.09 -4.56 4.83
N PRO A 475 -21.37 -3.45 4.14
CA PRO A 475 -22.70 -2.86 4.11
C PRO A 475 -23.77 -3.88 3.70
N GLY A 476 -24.91 -3.86 4.39
CA GLY A 476 -26.02 -4.79 4.15
C GLY A 476 -25.80 -6.20 4.71
N TYR A 477 -24.72 -6.44 5.46
CA TYR A 477 -24.45 -7.75 6.07
C TYR A 477 -25.66 -8.27 6.85
N ASP A 478 -26.28 -7.47 7.71
CA ASP A 478 -27.42 -7.88 8.55
C ASP A 478 -28.78 -7.90 7.81
N ASP A 479 -28.85 -7.40 6.57
CA ASP A 479 -30.10 -7.31 5.80
C ASP A 479 -30.48 -8.66 5.17
N ASP A 480 -29.48 -9.45 4.75
CA ASP A 480 -29.65 -10.79 4.19
C ASP A 480 -29.01 -11.85 5.10
N GLN A 481 -29.86 -12.63 5.77
CA GLN A 481 -29.43 -13.64 6.74
C GLN A 481 -28.95 -14.95 6.07
N ASP A 482 -29.19 -15.14 4.77
CA ASP A 482 -28.76 -16.32 4.01
C ASP A 482 -27.42 -16.07 3.30
N GLN A 483 -27.11 -14.81 2.97
CA GLN A 483 -25.87 -14.43 2.32
C GLN A 483 -24.64 -14.72 3.20
N ARG A 484 -23.62 -15.34 2.59
CA ARG A 484 -22.32 -15.62 3.20
C ARG A 484 -21.20 -14.88 2.46
N TYR A 485 -20.11 -14.60 3.17
CA TYR A 485 -19.05 -13.72 2.71
C TYR A 485 -17.67 -14.39 2.82
N PRO A 486 -16.77 -14.17 1.85
CA PRO A 486 -15.35 -14.48 2.02
C PRO A 486 -14.71 -13.70 3.18
N VAL A 487 -13.52 -14.12 3.62
CA VAL A 487 -12.83 -13.51 4.78
C VAL A 487 -11.37 -13.20 4.47
N LEU A 488 -10.97 -11.95 4.71
CA LEU A 488 -9.58 -11.50 4.73
C LEU A 488 -9.08 -11.35 6.18
N TYR A 489 -8.01 -12.05 6.53
CA TYR A 489 -7.28 -11.84 7.78
C TYR A 489 -6.15 -10.84 7.55
N LEU A 490 -6.18 -9.68 8.21
CA LEU A 490 -5.36 -8.52 7.90
C LEU A 490 -4.50 -8.07 9.09
N GLN A 491 -3.18 -8.30 9.01
CA GLN A 491 -2.23 -8.12 10.10
C GLN A 491 -1.46 -6.79 10.08
N HIS A 492 -1.21 -6.25 11.26
CA HIS A 492 -0.45 -5.02 11.50
C HIS A 492 1.07 -5.29 11.58
N GLY A 493 1.87 -4.22 11.73
CA GLY A 493 3.33 -4.30 11.84
C GLY A 493 3.86 -4.40 13.28
N TRP A 494 5.18 -4.34 13.43
CA TRP A 494 5.83 -4.26 14.74
C TRP A 494 5.53 -2.92 15.42
N GLY A 495 5.31 -2.95 16.73
CA GLY A 495 4.99 -1.77 17.52
C GLY A 495 3.55 -1.27 17.34
N GLU A 496 2.71 -2.05 16.66
CA GLU A 496 1.29 -1.81 16.43
C GLU A 496 0.45 -2.93 17.08
N ASN A 497 -0.87 -2.85 16.94
CA ASN A 497 -1.83 -3.80 17.46
C ASN A 497 -3.09 -3.85 16.57
N GLU A 498 -4.12 -4.57 17.01
CA GLU A 498 -5.39 -4.81 16.29
C GLU A 498 -6.16 -3.54 15.91
N TYR A 499 -5.87 -2.39 16.51
CA TYR A 499 -6.48 -1.11 16.12
C TYR A 499 -5.96 -0.59 14.78
N GLY A 500 -4.73 -0.94 14.41
CA GLY A 500 -3.98 -0.22 13.37
C GLY A 500 -4.74 -0.07 12.06
N TRP A 501 -5.23 -1.18 11.52
CA TRP A 501 -5.96 -1.18 10.25
C TRP A 501 -7.32 -0.49 10.30
N SER A 502 -8.03 -0.57 11.43
CA SER A 502 -9.35 0.05 11.58
C SER A 502 -9.28 1.57 11.80
N VAL A 503 -8.26 2.05 12.51
CA VAL A 503 -8.11 3.44 12.91
C VAL A 503 -7.25 4.20 11.90
N GLN A 504 -5.92 4.12 11.99
CA GLN A 504 -5.04 4.85 11.05
C GLN A 504 -4.96 4.20 9.67
N GLY A 505 -5.30 2.92 9.52
CA GLY A 505 -5.36 2.23 8.23
C GLY A 505 -6.65 2.43 7.44
N HIS A 506 -7.71 2.95 8.06
CA HIS A 506 -9.03 3.20 7.43
C HIS A 506 -9.60 2.01 6.64
N ALA A 507 -9.29 0.77 7.00
CA ALA A 507 -9.69 -0.42 6.22
C ALA A 507 -11.20 -0.48 5.96
N GLY A 508 -12.03 -0.15 6.96
CA GLY A 508 -13.49 -0.11 6.80
C GLY A 508 -13.96 0.92 5.76
N LEU A 509 -13.45 2.15 5.81
CA LEU A 509 -13.81 3.21 4.84
C LEU A 509 -13.32 2.87 3.43
N ILE A 510 -12.11 2.31 3.31
CA ILE A 510 -11.57 1.85 2.03
C ILE A 510 -12.50 0.80 1.43
N MET A 511 -12.92 -0.18 2.23
CA MET A 511 -13.84 -1.23 1.76
C MET A 511 -15.22 -0.69 1.42
N ASP A 512 -15.81 0.16 2.25
CA ASP A 512 -17.11 0.77 1.98
C ASP A 512 -17.11 1.51 0.64
N ASN A 513 -16.08 2.32 0.40
CA ASN A 513 -15.92 3.07 -0.84
C ASN A 513 -15.70 2.15 -2.05
N LEU A 514 -14.85 1.12 -1.94
CA LEU A 514 -14.64 0.17 -3.03
C LEU A 514 -15.88 -0.65 -3.37
N ILE A 515 -16.65 -1.06 -2.35
CA ILE A 515 -17.90 -1.81 -2.53
C ILE A 515 -18.96 -0.91 -3.16
N ALA A 516 -19.12 0.32 -2.66
CA ALA A 516 -20.07 1.30 -3.22
C ALA A 516 -19.74 1.69 -4.67
N GLU A 517 -18.45 1.76 -5.02
CA GLU A 517 -17.96 1.99 -6.38
C GLU A 517 -18.03 0.75 -7.29
N GLY A 518 -18.44 -0.41 -6.76
CA GLY A 518 -18.51 -1.67 -7.51
C GLY A 518 -17.14 -2.25 -7.90
N LYS A 519 -16.06 -1.79 -7.25
CA LYS A 519 -14.68 -2.18 -7.55
C LYS A 519 -14.22 -3.40 -6.75
N SER A 520 -14.86 -3.70 -5.64
CA SER A 520 -14.56 -4.89 -4.84
C SER A 520 -15.85 -5.61 -4.44
N LYS A 521 -15.77 -6.94 -4.31
CA LYS A 521 -16.88 -7.73 -3.77
C LYS A 521 -16.98 -7.48 -2.26
N PRO A 522 -18.19 -7.57 -1.69
CA PRO A 522 -18.35 -7.59 -0.23
C PRO A 522 -17.61 -8.78 0.39
N PHE A 523 -16.74 -8.54 1.37
CA PHE A 523 -16.10 -9.57 2.18
C PHE A 523 -15.86 -9.06 3.61
N ILE A 524 -15.66 -9.99 4.54
CA ILE A 524 -15.34 -9.71 5.95
C ILE A 524 -13.83 -9.46 6.09
N ILE A 525 -13.43 -8.51 6.94
CA ILE A 525 -12.01 -8.33 7.32
C ILE A 525 -11.85 -8.57 8.82
N VAL A 526 -10.92 -9.45 9.19
CA VAL A 526 -10.57 -9.76 10.59
C VAL A 526 -9.19 -9.19 10.89
N MET A 527 -9.09 -8.37 11.94
CA MET A 527 -7.86 -7.70 12.38
C MET A 527 -7.62 -8.06 13.85
N THR A 528 -6.51 -8.72 14.17
CA THR A 528 -6.18 -9.15 15.54
C THR A 528 -4.73 -8.79 15.90
N TYR A 529 -4.37 -9.01 17.16
CA TYR A 529 -3.01 -8.79 17.64
C TYR A 529 -2.06 -9.89 17.16
N GLY A 530 -1.02 -9.53 16.40
CA GLY A 530 -0.05 -10.48 15.86
C GLY A 530 0.99 -11.03 16.85
N MET A 531 0.91 -10.69 18.15
CA MET A 531 1.93 -11.09 19.14
C MET A 531 3.35 -10.56 18.81
N THR A 532 3.43 -9.46 18.05
CA THR A 532 4.68 -8.93 17.50
C THR A 532 5.56 -8.16 18.49
N ASN A 533 5.03 -7.78 19.67
CA ASN A 533 5.66 -6.77 20.53
C ASN A 533 6.37 -7.35 21.77
N GLU A 534 6.23 -8.64 22.03
CA GLU A 534 6.71 -9.31 23.25
C GLU A 534 8.21 -9.65 23.19
N VAL A 535 8.84 -9.63 22.01
CA VAL A 535 10.26 -9.93 21.82
C VAL A 535 11.12 -8.65 21.89
N ARG A 536 11.96 -8.52 22.92
CA ARG A 536 13.01 -7.48 23.02
C ARG A 536 14.26 -7.82 22.18
N MET A 537 14.98 -6.76 21.76
CA MET A 537 16.14 -6.80 20.84
C MET A 537 17.08 -8.00 21.03
N GLY A 538 17.12 -8.86 20.01
CA GLY A 538 17.99 -10.04 19.95
C GLY A 538 17.88 -10.84 18.64
N GLY A 539 17.51 -10.19 17.53
CA GLY A 539 17.62 -10.72 16.16
C GLY A 539 16.40 -11.48 15.61
N LEU A 540 16.15 -11.31 14.30
CA LEU A 540 15.25 -12.10 13.43
C LEU A 540 15.35 -13.63 13.58
N ARG A 541 16.32 -14.15 14.35
CA ARG A 541 16.56 -15.58 14.60
C ARG A 541 15.66 -16.20 15.68
N ASN A 542 15.00 -15.38 16.50
CA ASN A 542 14.14 -15.86 17.61
C ASN A 542 12.64 -15.61 17.39
N PHE A 543 12.24 -15.23 16.16
CA PHE A 543 10.82 -15.14 15.82
C PHE A 543 10.25 -16.55 15.64
N ASP A 544 9.40 -16.97 16.58
CA ASP A 544 8.59 -18.18 16.44
C ASP A 544 7.16 -17.79 16.09
N ILE A 545 6.76 -18.11 14.87
CA ILE A 545 5.41 -17.82 14.37
C ILE A 545 4.36 -18.78 14.95
N LYS A 546 4.77 -19.91 15.55
CA LYS A 546 3.85 -20.98 15.95
C LYS A 546 2.75 -20.52 16.90
N ASP A 547 3.08 -19.66 17.87
CA ASP A 547 2.10 -19.23 18.86
C ASP A 547 0.99 -18.43 18.17
N PHE A 548 1.33 -17.43 17.36
CA PHE A 548 0.34 -16.67 16.62
C PHE A 548 -0.33 -17.49 15.50
N GLU A 549 0.39 -18.40 14.84
CA GLU A 549 -0.16 -19.33 13.85
C GLU A 549 -1.26 -20.21 14.47
N THR A 550 -1.02 -20.77 15.67
CA THR A 550 -1.99 -21.58 16.42
C THR A 550 -3.23 -20.74 16.74
N VAL A 551 -3.03 -19.55 17.29
CA VAL A 551 -4.11 -18.63 17.67
C VAL A 551 -4.94 -18.21 16.45
N LEU A 552 -4.29 -17.95 15.33
CA LEU A 552 -5.00 -17.55 14.11
C LEU A 552 -5.74 -18.73 13.48
N VAL A 553 -5.03 -19.83 13.20
CA VAL A 553 -5.52 -20.93 12.34
C VAL A 553 -6.40 -21.91 13.10
N ASP A 554 -6.04 -22.23 14.34
CA ASP A 554 -6.72 -23.26 15.14
C ASP A 554 -7.82 -22.69 16.03
N GLU A 555 -7.82 -21.37 16.30
CA GLU A 555 -8.77 -20.75 17.24
C GLU A 555 -9.59 -19.62 16.59
N LEU A 556 -8.95 -18.57 16.08
CA LEU A 556 -9.65 -17.40 15.54
C LEU A 556 -10.40 -17.71 14.25
N VAL A 557 -9.81 -18.47 13.33
CA VAL A 557 -10.49 -18.90 12.09
C VAL A 557 -11.76 -19.70 12.40
N PRO A 558 -11.72 -20.77 13.22
CA PRO A 558 -12.93 -21.47 13.66
C PRO A 558 -13.93 -20.58 14.40
N TYR A 559 -13.45 -19.67 15.26
CA TYR A 559 -14.33 -18.73 15.96
C TYR A 559 -15.10 -17.84 14.97
N VAL A 560 -14.40 -17.25 14.00
CA VAL A 560 -15.03 -16.37 13.00
C VAL A 560 -16.00 -17.17 12.12
N ASP A 561 -15.62 -18.36 11.66
CA ASP A 561 -16.48 -19.23 10.85
C ASP A 561 -17.73 -19.74 11.62
N GLY A 562 -17.64 -19.86 12.94
CA GLY A 562 -18.76 -20.25 13.81
C GLY A 562 -19.69 -19.11 14.22
N ASN A 563 -19.19 -17.86 14.23
CA ASN A 563 -19.94 -16.69 14.75
C ASN A 563 -20.34 -15.68 13.66
N PHE A 564 -19.78 -15.78 12.45
CA PHE A 564 -20.09 -14.93 11.31
C PHE A 564 -20.55 -15.77 10.11
N ARG A 565 -21.29 -15.16 9.18
CA ARG A 565 -21.77 -15.80 7.95
C ARG A 565 -20.65 -15.84 6.92
N THR A 566 -19.67 -16.72 7.15
CA THR A 566 -18.52 -16.87 6.27
C THR A 566 -18.74 -17.96 5.22
N LEU A 567 -18.02 -17.84 4.11
CA LEU A 567 -17.67 -18.95 3.22
C LEU A 567 -16.36 -19.56 3.75
N THR A 568 -16.45 -20.79 4.29
CA THR A 568 -15.40 -21.38 5.12
C THR A 568 -14.34 -22.16 4.34
N ASP A 569 -14.49 -22.28 3.02
CA ASP A 569 -13.58 -23.01 2.15
C ASP A 569 -12.36 -22.15 1.75
N GLN A 570 -11.27 -22.83 1.42
CA GLN A 570 -9.97 -22.22 1.14
C GLN A 570 -9.98 -21.13 0.05
N PRO A 571 -10.68 -21.29 -1.09
CA PRO A 571 -10.80 -20.25 -2.10
C PRO A 571 -11.39 -18.92 -1.59
N ASN A 572 -12.16 -18.96 -0.50
CA ASN A 572 -12.84 -17.81 0.10
C ASN A 572 -12.12 -17.25 1.33
N ARG A 573 -10.85 -17.61 1.56
CA ARG A 573 -10.04 -17.10 2.67
C ARG A 573 -8.71 -16.54 2.18
N ALA A 574 -8.45 -15.29 2.57
CA ALA A 574 -7.24 -14.54 2.25
C ALA A 574 -6.49 -14.16 3.53
N MET A 575 -5.18 -13.96 3.42
CA MET A 575 -4.37 -13.35 4.48
C MET A 575 -3.45 -12.29 3.90
N ALA A 576 -3.37 -11.14 4.56
CA ALA A 576 -2.43 -10.08 4.22
C ALA A 576 -1.85 -9.42 5.47
N GLY A 577 -0.71 -8.77 5.35
CA GLY A 577 -0.14 -8.01 6.45
C GLY A 577 0.96 -7.05 6.04
N LEU A 578 1.23 -6.09 6.92
CA LEU A 578 2.26 -5.06 6.70
C LEU A 578 3.51 -5.31 7.54
N SER A 579 4.69 -5.00 7.00
CA SER A 579 5.98 -5.10 7.70
C SER A 579 6.18 -6.46 8.39
N MET A 580 6.25 -6.53 9.73
CA MET A 580 6.32 -7.79 10.47
C MET A 580 5.10 -8.70 10.22
N GLY A 581 3.90 -8.14 10.11
CA GLY A 581 2.69 -8.87 9.73
C GLY A 581 2.74 -9.47 8.32
N SER A 582 3.55 -8.92 7.41
CA SER A 582 3.80 -9.57 6.12
C SER A 582 4.70 -10.80 6.27
N MET A 583 5.64 -10.80 7.22
CA MET A 583 6.48 -11.96 7.52
C MET A 583 5.67 -13.07 8.19
N GLU A 584 4.75 -12.71 9.09
CA GLU A 584 3.71 -13.60 9.64
C GLU A 584 2.87 -14.20 8.53
N THR A 585 2.29 -13.36 7.68
CA THR A 585 1.45 -13.77 6.56
C THR A 585 2.16 -14.77 5.67
N LYS A 586 3.40 -14.47 5.23
CA LYS A 586 4.20 -15.40 4.42
C LYS A 586 4.39 -16.74 5.15
N SER A 587 4.78 -16.70 6.43
CA SER A 587 5.11 -17.91 7.18
C SER A 587 3.89 -18.81 7.43
N ILE A 588 2.74 -18.21 7.76
CA ILE A 588 1.49 -18.91 8.05
C ILE A 588 0.90 -19.49 6.77
N THR A 589 0.79 -18.68 5.71
CA THR A 589 0.13 -19.13 4.47
C THR A 589 0.89 -20.26 3.78
N LEU A 590 2.23 -20.22 3.71
CA LEU A 590 3.03 -21.32 3.14
C LEU A 590 2.87 -22.66 3.89
N ARG A 591 2.51 -22.62 5.17
CA ARG A 591 2.26 -23.83 5.98
C ARG A 591 0.81 -24.31 5.96
N ASN A 592 -0.11 -23.46 5.54
CA ASN A 592 -1.56 -23.67 5.64
C ASN A 592 -2.24 -23.38 4.29
N LEU A 593 -1.67 -23.89 3.19
CA LEU A 593 -2.24 -23.70 1.84
C LEU A 593 -3.61 -24.34 1.66
N ASP A 594 -4.00 -25.27 2.53
CA ASP A 594 -5.36 -25.82 2.61
C ASP A 594 -6.37 -24.87 3.27
N LYS A 595 -5.91 -23.75 3.84
CA LYS A 595 -6.75 -22.75 4.52
C LYS A 595 -6.84 -21.44 3.76
N PHE A 596 -5.77 -21.01 3.10
CA PHE A 596 -5.68 -19.71 2.42
C PHE A 596 -5.32 -19.86 0.95
N SER A 597 -6.00 -19.10 0.07
CA SER A 597 -5.70 -19.05 -1.36
C SER A 597 -5.13 -17.72 -1.84
N HIS A 598 -5.32 -16.62 -1.11
CA HIS A 598 -4.83 -15.29 -1.51
C HIS A 598 -3.87 -14.72 -0.45
N ILE A 599 -2.71 -14.21 -0.88
CA ILE A 599 -1.62 -13.80 -0.01
C ILE A 599 -1.21 -12.35 -0.33
N GLY A 600 -1.27 -11.44 0.66
CA GLY A 600 -0.85 -10.03 0.52
C GLY A 600 0.33 -9.65 1.42
N LEU A 601 1.43 -9.16 0.83
CA LEU A 601 2.67 -8.85 1.54
C LEU A 601 3.03 -7.37 1.36
N PHE A 602 2.68 -6.53 2.34
CA PHE A 602 2.88 -5.08 2.26
C PHE A 602 4.16 -4.68 3.02
N SER A 603 5.10 -4.02 2.34
CA SER A 603 6.34 -3.48 2.91
C SER A 603 7.14 -4.44 3.81
N GLY A 604 7.33 -5.71 3.43
CA GLY A 604 8.16 -6.61 4.26
C GLY A 604 8.70 -7.86 3.55
N ALA A 605 7.97 -8.96 3.61
CA ALA A 605 8.36 -10.22 2.99
C ALA A 605 8.05 -10.25 1.49
N THR A 606 8.68 -11.17 0.77
CA THR A 606 8.33 -11.58 -0.60
C THR A 606 8.30 -13.10 -0.67
N ILE A 607 7.43 -13.66 -1.51
CA ILE A 607 7.49 -15.07 -1.92
C ILE A 607 8.35 -15.12 -3.18
N GLY A 608 9.44 -15.87 -3.13
CA GLY A 608 10.33 -16.09 -4.27
C GLY A 608 10.19 -17.50 -4.84
N ARG A 609 10.94 -17.76 -5.92
CA ARG A 609 11.00 -19.07 -6.58
C ARG A 609 11.25 -20.21 -5.61
N GLU A 610 12.24 -20.06 -4.71
CA GLU A 610 12.58 -21.10 -3.73
C GLU A 610 11.40 -21.41 -2.79
N ASP A 611 10.61 -20.41 -2.39
CA ASP A 611 9.45 -20.64 -1.52
C ASP A 611 8.40 -21.48 -2.24
N VAL A 612 8.15 -21.19 -3.52
CA VAL A 612 7.21 -21.94 -4.36
C VAL A 612 7.69 -23.37 -4.59
N GLU A 613 8.97 -23.54 -4.95
CA GLU A 613 9.56 -24.85 -5.23
C GLU A 613 9.63 -25.74 -3.98
N ASN A 614 9.78 -25.15 -2.80
CA ASN A 614 9.83 -25.88 -1.53
C ASN A 614 8.45 -26.10 -0.89
N THR A 615 7.36 -25.58 -1.48
CA THR A 615 6.01 -25.68 -0.92
C THR A 615 5.11 -26.51 -1.82
N ASP A 616 4.84 -27.75 -1.41
CA ASP A 616 4.05 -28.70 -2.19
C ASP A 616 2.63 -28.19 -2.48
N GLY A 617 2.27 -28.20 -3.78
CA GLY A 617 0.95 -27.79 -4.25
C GLY A 617 0.70 -26.27 -4.25
N PHE A 618 1.75 -25.45 -4.10
CA PHE A 618 1.62 -23.98 -4.11
C PHE A 618 0.87 -23.47 -5.34
N LYS A 619 1.29 -23.89 -6.54
CA LYS A 619 0.69 -23.43 -7.81
C LYS A 619 -0.78 -23.80 -7.98
N ASP A 620 -1.22 -24.89 -7.37
CA ASP A 620 -2.59 -25.39 -7.50
C ASP A 620 -3.54 -24.75 -6.47
N LYS A 621 -2.97 -24.36 -5.31
CA LYS A 621 -3.73 -23.88 -4.15
C LYS A 621 -3.71 -22.36 -4.00
N VAL A 622 -2.65 -21.68 -4.45
CA VAL A 622 -2.55 -20.22 -4.31
C VAL A 622 -3.08 -19.55 -5.57
N ASP A 623 -4.16 -18.80 -5.37
CA ASP A 623 -4.88 -18.09 -6.42
C ASP A 623 -4.32 -16.70 -6.67
N LEU A 624 -3.68 -16.07 -5.68
CA LEU A 624 -3.13 -14.72 -5.79
C LEU A 624 -1.96 -14.50 -4.84
N VAL A 625 -0.87 -13.91 -5.35
CA VAL A 625 0.22 -13.32 -4.55
C VAL A 625 0.35 -11.83 -4.85
N PHE A 626 0.10 -10.98 -3.86
CA PHE A 626 0.27 -9.53 -3.99
C PHE A 626 1.44 -9.05 -3.14
N VAL A 627 2.31 -8.23 -3.72
CA VAL A 627 3.48 -7.64 -3.04
C VAL A 627 3.47 -6.14 -3.25
N SER A 628 3.66 -5.36 -2.20
CA SER A 628 3.75 -3.91 -2.34
C SER A 628 4.80 -3.25 -1.46
N TYR A 629 5.26 -2.08 -1.89
CA TYR A 629 6.22 -1.22 -1.19
C TYR A 629 5.94 0.25 -1.48
N GLY A 630 6.49 1.16 -0.66
CA GLY A 630 6.60 2.57 -0.98
C GLY A 630 7.79 2.84 -1.90
N SER A 631 7.69 3.79 -2.83
CA SER A 631 8.77 4.10 -3.79
C SER A 631 10.08 4.47 -3.08
N LYS A 632 9.99 5.13 -1.92
CA LYS A 632 11.15 5.57 -1.12
C LYS A 632 11.78 4.43 -0.30
N GLU A 633 11.13 3.28 -0.20
CA GLU A 633 11.68 2.09 0.47
C GLU A 633 12.65 1.30 -0.43
N VAL A 634 12.51 1.42 -1.76
CA VAL A 634 13.26 0.62 -2.74
C VAL A 634 14.36 1.40 -3.49
N GLY A 635 14.34 2.74 -3.47
CA GLY A 635 15.19 3.61 -4.30
C GLY A 635 16.60 3.97 -3.79
N GLY A 636 17.15 3.29 -2.77
CA GLY A 636 18.31 3.79 -2.00
C GLY A 636 19.70 3.19 -2.27
N GLY A 637 19.92 2.41 -3.32
CA GLY A 637 21.25 1.86 -3.69
C GLY A 637 21.89 0.87 -2.69
N ARG A 638 21.22 0.52 -1.59
CA ARG A 638 21.62 -0.55 -0.68
C ARG A 638 21.02 -1.88 -1.12
N THR A 639 21.82 -2.94 -1.19
CA THR A 639 21.36 -4.31 -1.44
C THR A 639 20.39 -4.74 -0.35
N ARG A 640 19.12 -4.94 -0.71
CA ARG A 640 18.07 -5.38 0.21
C ARG A 640 18.25 -6.86 0.56
N ARG A 641 18.10 -7.19 1.85
CA ARG A 641 18.01 -8.59 2.31
C ARG A 641 16.68 -9.15 1.80
N GLY A 642 16.72 -9.98 0.74
CA GLY A 642 15.53 -10.46 0.01
C GLY A 642 15.46 -10.06 -1.47
N GLY A 643 16.42 -9.28 -1.97
CA GLY A 643 16.51 -8.93 -3.40
C GLY A 643 15.54 -7.84 -3.86
N ASN A 644 15.36 -7.72 -5.18
CA ASN A 644 14.43 -6.77 -5.80
C ASN A 644 13.01 -7.38 -5.81
N PRO A 645 12.03 -6.79 -5.10
CA PRO A 645 10.69 -7.36 -5.00
C PRO A 645 9.94 -7.37 -6.34
N ALA A 646 10.14 -6.37 -7.21
CA ALA A 646 9.55 -6.35 -8.54
C ALA A 646 10.07 -7.52 -9.38
N ALA A 647 11.39 -7.72 -9.40
CA ALA A 647 12.00 -8.85 -10.11
C ALA A 647 11.54 -10.21 -9.54
N THR A 648 11.32 -10.28 -8.22
CA THR A 648 10.80 -11.50 -7.57
C THR A 648 9.38 -11.80 -8.03
N VAL A 649 8.51 -10.79 -8.13
CA VAL A 649 7.14 -10.96 -8.63
C VAL A 649 7.13 -11.35 -10.11
N GLU A 650 7.99 -10.77 -10.95
CA GLU A 650 8.11 -11.19 -12.35
C GLU A 650 8.53 -12.66 -12.46
N GLN A 651 9.43 -13.15 -11.60
CA GLN A 651 9.76 -14.58 -11.55
C GLN A 651 8.56 -15.46 -11.16
N LEU A 652 7.68 -15.00 -10.27
CA LEU A 652 6.46 -15.74 -9.94
C LEU A 652 5.50 -15.82 -11.14
N LYS A 653 5.37 -14.72 -11.90
CA LYS A 653 4.57 -14.70 -13.14
C LYS A 653 5.13 -15.67 -14.18
N GLU A 654 6.45 -15.70 -14.37
CA GLU A 654 7.12 -16.69 -15.24
C GLU A 654 6.85 -18.14 -14.80
N MET A 655 6.58 -18.37 -13.51
CA MET A 655 6.22 -19.68 -12.98
C MET A 655 4.73 -20.02 -13.11
N GLY A 656 3.92 -19.14 -13.72
CA GLY A 656 2.48 -19.31 -13.92
C GLY A 656 1.63 -18.96 -12.69
N ILE A 657 2.17 -18.21 -11.74
CA ILE A 657 1.43 -17.74 -10.55
C ILE A 657 0.83 -16.38 -10.85
N ASP A 658 -0.44 -16.20 -10.49
CA ASP A 658 -1.07 -14.88 -10.53
C ASP A 658 -0.47 -13.99 -9.44
N ALA A 659 0.48 -13.14 -9.84
CA ALA A 659 1.27 -12.34 -8.93
C ALA A 659 1.27 -10.86 -9.33
N HIS A 660 1.04 -9.98 -8.35
CA HIS A 660 0.92 -8.55 -8.54
C HIS A 660 1.98 -7.80 -7.72
N TYR A 661 2.58 -6.78 -8.33
CA TYR A 661 3.50 -5.86 -7.68
C TYR A 661 2.94 -4.45 -7.72
N TYR A 662 2.82 -3.80 -6.56
CA TYR A 662 2.39 -2.41 -6.46
C TYR A 662 3.44 -1.55 -5.77
N LEU A 663 3.75 -0.40 -6.37
CA LEU A 663 4.64 0.60 -5.81
C LEU A 663 3.86 1.86 -5.48
N SER A 664 3.69 2.15 -4.19
CA SER A 664 3.03 3.38 -3.73
C SER A 664 3.96 4.58 -4.02
N PRO A 665 3.54 5.54 -4.88
CA PRO A 665 4.40 6.65 -5.26
C PRO A 665 4.64 7.60 -4.09
N GLU A 666 5.84 8.19 -4.07
CA GLU A 666 6.29 9.22 -3.12
C GLU A 666 6.05 8.94 -1.63
N THR A 667 6.05 7.68 -1.24
CA THR A 667 5.78 7.24 0.14
C THR A 667 6.85 6.25 0.60
N ALA A 668 6.98 6.12 1.92
CA ALA A 668 7.96 5.27 2.59
C ALA A 668 7.26 4.19 3.44
N HIS A 669 7.92 3.72 4.49
CA HIS A 669 7.45 2.68 5.42
C HIS A 669 6.44 3.22 6.44
N GLU A 670 5.32 3.71 5.91
CA GLU A 670 4.28 4.45 6.64
C GLU A 670 2.87 4.08 6.13
N TRP A 671 1.84 4.47 6.90
CA TRP A 671 0.46 4.03 6.69
C TRP A 671 -0.14 4.37 5.33
N GLN A 672 0.29 5.44 4.67
CA GLN A 672 -0.21 5.77 3.33
C GLN A 672 0.13 4.71 2.28
N THR A 673 1.33 4.11 2.38
CA THR A 673 1.72 2.96 1.55
C THR A 673 0.78 1.79 1.76
N TRP A 674 0.42 1.49 3.01
CA TRP A 674 -0.39 0.33 3.36
C TRP A 674 -1.88 0.55 3.05
N ARG A 675 -2.41 1.77 3.22
CA ARG A 675 -3.75 2.16 2.74
C ARG A 675 -3.88 1.96 1.23
N ARG A 676 -2.93 2.47 0.46
CA ARG A 676 -2.89 2.29 -1.01
C ARG A 676 -2.72 0.81 -1.38
N SER A 677 -1.91 0.07 -0.64
CA SER A 677 -1.75 -1.38 -0.85
C SER A 677 -3.07 -2.14 -0.66
N LEU A 678 -3.84 -1.85 0.39
CA LEU A 678 -5.16 -2.45 0.59
C LEU A 678 -6.15 -2.06 -0.52
N LYS A 679 -6.13 -0.77 -0.92
CA LYS A 679 -6.97 -0.26 -2.02
C LYS A 679 -6.71 -1.00 -3.34
N GLU A 680 -5.46 -1.34 -3.65
CA GLU A 680 -5.11 -2.08 -4.87
C GLU A 680 -5.28 -3.61 -4.71
N PHE A 681 -5.14 -4.15 -3.49
CA PHE A 681 -5.27 -5.58 -3.22
C PHE A 681 -6.72 -6.06 -3.13
N ALA A 682 -7.58 -5.32 -2.41
CA ALA A 682 -8.96 -5.71 -2.16
C ALA A 682 -9.81 -5.97 -3.43
N PRO A 683 -9.65 -5.24 -4.54
CA PRO A 683 -10.32 -5.54 -5.80
C PRO A 683 -9.94 -6.89 -6.42
N LEU A 684 -8.76 -7.42 -6.11
CA LEU A 684 -8.26 -8.68 -6.67
C LEU A 684 -8.77 -9.91 -5.89
N LEU A 685 -9.25 -9.72 -4.66
CA LEU A 685 -9.68 -10.80 -3.78
C LEU A 685 -11.01 -11.42 -4.18
N PHE A 686 -11.08 -12.75 -4.05
CA PHE A 686 -12.31 -13.55 -4.19
C PHE A 686 -13.05 -13.30 -5.50
N GLN A 687 -12.31 -12.85 -6.51
CA GLN A 687 -12.81 -12.85 -7.85
C GLN A 687 -13.20 -14.29 -8.19
N PRO A 688 -14.30 -14.51 -8.92
CA PRO A 688 -14.63 -15.85 -9.35
C PRO A 688 -13.37 -16.39 -9.97
N LYS A 689 -12.84 -17.51 -9.43
CA LYS A 689 -11.65 -18.16 -9.96
C LYS A 689 -11.83 -18.14 -11.45
N ASP A 690 -10.96 -17.43 -12.16
CA ASP A 690 -11.26 -17.11 -13.53
C ASP A 690 -11.09 -18.40 -14.33
N LYS A 691 -12.15 -19.21 -14.31
CA LYS A 691 -12.19 -20.52 -14.92
C LYS A 691 -11.96 -20.37 -16.42
N LEU A 692 -12.16 -19.17 -16.95
CA LEU A 692 -11.98 -18.86 -18.35
C LEU A 692 -10.67 -18.10 -18.63
N SER A 693 -10.27 -17.10 -17.82
CA SER A 693 -9.07 -16.31 -18.14
C SER A 693 -7.80 -17.14 -18.17
N GLY A 694 -6.88 -16.68 -19.01
CA GLY A 694 -5.66 -17.41 -19.36
C GLY A 694 -5.71 -17.89 -20.81
N VAL A 695 -4.72 -18.71 -21.14
CA VAL A 695 -4.47 -19.15 -22.51
C VAL A 695 -5.02 -20.55 -22.70
N TRP A 696 -5.75 -20.76 -23.79
CA TRP A 696 -6.38 -22.02 -24.15
C TRP A 696 -5.99 -22.39 -25.55
N LYS A 697 -5.60 -23.64 -25.76
CA LYS A 697 -5.38 -24.19 -27.10
C LYS A 697 -6.50 -25.14 -27.45
N VAL A 698 -7.09 -24.95 -28.62
CA VAL A 698 -8.09 -25.85 -29.20
C VAL A 698 -7.79 -26.10 -30.66
N ASP A 699 -7.84 -27.37 -31.07
CA ASP A 699 -7.65 -27.77 -32.47
C ASP A 699 -9.00 -28.23 -33.02
N PHE A 700 -9.57 -27.44 -33.94
CA PHE A 700 -10.80 -27.80 -34.65
C PHE A 700 -10.44 -28.60 -35.91
N ASP A 701 -10.97 -29.81 -36.05
CA ASP A 701 -10.85 -30.58 -37.28
C ASP A 701 -11.94 -30.15 -38.27
N THR A 702 -11.54 -29.38 -39.29
CA THR A 702 -12.47 -28.71 -40.21
C THR A 702 -12.32 -29.23 -41.63
N GLN A 703 -13.29 -28.93 -42.50
CA GLN A 703 -13.25 -29.31 -43.92
C GLN A 703 -12.06 -28.72 -44.70
N ILE A 704 -11.38 -27.70 -44.15
CA ILE A 704 -10.19 -27.08 -44.75
C ILE A 704 -8.89 -27.44 -44.02
N GLY A 705 -8.91 -28.48 -43.20
CA GLY A 705 -7.80 -28.95 -42.36
C GLY A 705 -7.94 -28.53 -40.90
N VAL A 706 -6.97 -28.95 -40.08
CA VAL A 706 -6.93 -28.63 -38.65
C VAL A 706 -6.70 -27.13 -38.48
N GLN A 707 -7.60 -26.49 -37.72
CA GLN A 707 -7.49 -25.09 -37.34
C GLN A 707 -7.15 -24.99 -35.85
N SER A 708 -5.91 -24.65 -35.53
CA SER A 708 -5.45 -24.47 -34.16
C SER A 708 -5.75 -23.05 -33.70
N HIS A 709 -6.50 -22.90 -32.62
CA HIS A 709 -6.73 -21.61 -31.99
C HIS A 709 -6.03 -21.57 -30.64
N VAL A 710 -5.17 -20.58 -30.44
CA VAL A 710 -4.67 -20.21 -29.12
C VAL A 710 -5.46 -19.00 -28.67
N MET A 711 -6.49 -19.26 -27.87
CA MET A 711 -7.41 -18.27 -27.33
C MET A 711 -6.85 -17.71 -26.04
N THR A 712 -6.92 -16.40 -25.86
CA THR A 712 -6.61 -15.71 -24.60
C THR A 712 -7.89 -15.05 -24.11
N PHE A 713 -8.37 -15.50 -22.97
CA PHE A 713 -9.48 -14.86 -22.28
C PHE A 713 -8.91 -13.99 -21.15
N GLY A 714 -9.50 -12.83 -20.96
CA GLY A 714 -9.09 -11.87 -19.94
C GLY A 714 -10.23 -10.94 -19.56
N LYS A 715 -9.89 -9.90 -18.80
CA LYS A 715 -10.80 -8.80 -18.46
C LYS A 715 -10.16 -7.48 -18.90
N ASP A 716 -10.86 -6.73 -19.73
CA ASP A 716 -10.48 -5.36 -20.12
C ASP A 716 -11.50 -4.37 -19.52
N GLY A 717 -11.03 -3.47 -18.65
CA GLY A 717 -11.89 -2.52 -17.94
C GLY A 717 -13.05 -3.16 -17.14
N GLY A 718 -12.88 -4.40 -16.66
CA GLY A 718 -13.90 -5.16 -15.93
C GLY A 718 -14.90 -5.93 -16.80
N LYS A 719 -14.84 -5.82 -18.13
CA LYS A 719 -15.61 -6.65 -19.07
C LYS A 719 -14.77 -7.82 -19.57
N LEU A 720 -15.40 -8.99 -19.70
CA LEU A 720 -14.78 -10.17 -20.32
C LEU A 720 -14.36 -9.83 -21.75
N SER A 721 -13.10 -10.13 -22.06
CA SER A 721 -12.53 -10.01 -23.40
C SER A 721 -11.94 -11.34 -23.82
N ALA A 722 -11.99 -11.61 -25.12
CA ALA A 722 -11.39 -12.79 -25.69
C ALA A 722 -10.75 -12.43 -27.02
N THR A 723 -9.51 -12.83 -27.18
CA THR A 723 -8.80 -12.82 -28.46
C THR A 723 -8.32 -14.23 -28.75
N ALA A 724 -8.01 -14.53 -30.00
CA ALA A 724 -7.29 -15.73 -30.34
C ALA A 724 -6.31 -15.47 -31.46
N LYS A 725 -5.30 -16.32 -31.53
CA LYS A 725 -4.55 -16.52 -32.76
C LYS A 725 -5.02 -17.83 -33.38
N ALA A 726 -5.62 -17.74 -34.55
CA ALA A 726 -6.05 -18.89 -35.33
C ALA A 726 -4.97 -19.23 -36.36
N GLU A 727 -4.47 -20.46 -36.34
CA GLU A 727 -3.52 -21.01 -37.29
C GLU A 727 -4.20 -22.03 -38.18
N VAL A 728 -4.08 -21.85 -39.50
CA VAL A 728 -4.56 -22.81 -40.50
C VAL A 728 -3.48 -22.96 -41.56
N GLY A 729 -2.89 -24.16 -41.66
CA GLY A 729 -1.88 -24.48 -42.69
C GLY A 729 -0.64 -23.58 -42.67
N GLY A 730 -0.12 -23.23 -41.48
CA GLY A 730 1.09 -22.41 -41.30
C GLY A 730 0.90 -20.91 -41.41
N ARG A 731 -0.34 -20.42 -41.57
CA ARG A 731 -0.69 -18.99 -41.52
C ARG A 731 -1.43 -18.68 -40.23
N SER A 732 -1.00 -17.66 -39.51
CA SER A 732 -1.69 -17.15 -38.31
C SER A 732 -2.49 -15.90 -38.63
N ARG A 733 -3.68 -15.78 -38.02
CA ARG A 733 -4.44 -14.52 -37.98
C ARG A 733 -4.87 -14.22 -36.56
N ASP A 734 -4.88 -12.94 -36.22
CA ASP A 734 -5.52 -12.48 -34.99
C ASP A 734 -7.04 -12.53 -35.18
N VAL A 735 -7.72 -13.00 -34.14
CA VAL A 735 -9.16 -13.11 -34.05
C VAL A 735 -9.57 -12.33 -32.83
N THR A 736 -10.42 -11.34 -33.04
CA THR A 736 -11.12 -10.65 -31.95
C THR A 736 -12.50 -11.24 -31.86
N PHE A 737 -12.90 -11.63 -30.65
CA PHE A 737 -14.25 -12.11 -30.41
C PHE A 737 -15.13 -11.00 -29.85
N GLU A 738 -16.39 -11.02 -30.25
CA GLU A 738 -17.46 -10.16 -29.75
C GLU A 738 -18.41 -10.97 -28.87
N GLN A 739 -19.23 -10.26 -28.07
CA GLN A 739 -20.27 -10.88 -27.23
C GLN A 739 -19.71 -11.99 -26.32
N VAL A 740 -18.55 -11.72 -25.73
CA VAL A 740 -17.91 -12.64 -24.79
C VAL A 740 -18.71 -12.62 -23.48
N GLU A 741 -19.40 -13.72 -23.22
CA GLU A 741 -20.27 -13.89 -22.07
C GLU A 741 -19.87 -15.15 -21.30
N LEU A 742 -19.94 -15.09 -19.97
CA LEU A 742 -19.73 -16.22 -19.08
C LEU A 742 -20.97 -16.35 -18.17
N ASN A 743 -21.68 -17.46 -18.28
CA ASN A 743 -22.86 -17.77 -17.47
C ASN A 743 -22.63 -19.08 -16.72
N GLY A 744 -22.28 -18.97 -15.43
CA GLY A 744 -21.84 -20.12 -14.64
C GLY A 744 -20.55 -20.71 -15.20
N ASP A 745 -20.61 -21.97 -15.63
CA ASP A 745 -19.49 -22.69 -16.26
C ASP A 745 -19.55 -22.68 -17.79
N THR A 746 -20.50 -21.97 -18.40
CA THR A 746 -20.64 -21.91 -19.86
C THR A 746 -20.10 -20.58 -20.38
N VAL A 747 -19.12 -20.65 -21.28
CA VAL A 747 -18.60 -19.52 -22.04
C VAL A 747 -19.23 -19.49 -23.43
N SER A 748 -19.60 -18.30 -23.90
CA SER A 748 -19.99 -18.08 -25.29
C SER A 748 -19.38 -16.82 -25.87
N PHE A 749 -19.03 -16.86 -27.15
CA PHE A 749 -18.51 -15.71 -27.88
C PHE A 749 -18.71 -15.86 -29.39
N VAL A 750 -18.58 -14.75 -30.10
CA VAL A 750 -18.87 -14.65 -31.52
C VAL A 750 -17.64 -14.16 -32.27
N GLU A 751 -17.31 -14.82 -33.37
CA GLU A 751 -16.38 -14.33 -34.37
C GLU A 751 -17.17 -13.93 -35.62
N ASN A 752 -17.01 -12.68 -36.07
CA ASN A 752 -17.58 -12.23 -37.34
C ASN A 752 -16.49 -12.31 -38.42
N LEU A 753 -16.70 -13.20 -39.38
CA LEU A 753 -15.80 -13.41 -40.51
C LEU A 753 -16.41 -12.80 -41.76
N ASN A 754 -15.74 -11.80 -42.33
CA ASN A 754 -16.15 -11.25 -43.62
C ASN A 754 -15.44 -12.00 -44.75
N PHE A 755 -16.19 -12.81 -45.49
CA PHE A 755 -15.67 -13.54 -46.64
C PHE A 755 -16.35 -13.05 -47.92
N GLY A 756 -15.61 -12.32 -48.75
CA GLY A 756 -16.11 -11.85 -50.05
C GLY A 756 -17.28 -10.85 -49.99
N GLY A 757 -17.43 -10.11 -48.88
CA GLY A 757 -18.54 -9.16 -48.68
C GLY A 757 -19.76 -9.75 -47.97
N ASN A 758 -19.75 -11.05 -47.64
CA ASN A 758 -20.75 -11.68 -46.80
C ASN A 758 -20.21 -11.87 -45.38
N GLU A 759 -20.98 -11.41 -44.39
CA GLU A 759 -20.66 -11.59 -42.98
C GLU A 759 -21.11 -12.99 -42.53
N ILE A 760 -20.14 -13.82 -42.16
CA ILE A 760 -20.35 -15.16 -41.62
C ILE A 760 -20.12 -15.08 -40.12
N ARG A 761 -21.20 -15.26 -39.36
CA ARG A 761 -21.16 -15.29 -37.91
C ARG A 761 -20.82 -16.68 -37.41
N ILE A 762 -19.69 -16.82 -36.73
CA ILE A 762 -19.29 -18.05 -36.05
C ILE A 762 -19.58 -17.91 -34.56
N LYS A 763 -20.38 -18.82 -34.02
CA LYS A 763 -20.70 -18.86 -32.59
C LYS A 763 -19.91 -19.98 -31.93
N TYR A 764 -19.26 -19.65 -30.83
CA TYR A 764 -18.60 -20.60 -29.95
C TYR A 764 -19.39 -20.66 -28.64
N GLU A 765 -19.67 -21.87 -28.18
CA GLU A 765 -20.25 -22.13 -26.87
C GLU A 765 -19.48 -23.29 -26.24
N GLY A 766 -19.06 -23.19 -24.99
CA GLY A 766 -18.32 -24.26 -24.36
C GLY A 766 -18.51 -24.32 -22.86
N LYS A 767 -18.50 -25.53 -22.30
CA LYS A 767 -18.59 -25.76 -20.87
C LYS A 767 -17.19 -25.98 -20.29
N ILE A 768 -16.86 -25.21 -19.26
CA ILE A 768 -15.57 -25.24 -18.58
C ILE A 768 -15.59 -26.35 -17.52
N ASP A 769 -14.57 -27.20 -17.54
CA ASP A 769 -14.33 -28.26 -16.57
C ASP A 769 -12.83 -28.32 -16.23
N GLY A 770 -12.44 -27.63 -15.15
CA GLY A 770 -11.04 -27.47 -14.74
C GLY A 770 -10.17 -26.78 -15.79
N ASP A 771 -9.22 -27.53 -16.37
CA ASP A 771 -8.30 -27.09 -17.43
C ASP A 771 -8.74 -27.53 -18.83
N ALA A 772 -10.00 -27.93 -18.98
CA ALA A 772 -10.59 -28.26 -20.28
C ALA A 772 -11.85 -27.43 -20.57
N ILE A 773 -12.07 -27.10 -21.84
CA ILE A 773 -13.35 -26.57 -22.34
C ILE A 773 -13.76 -27.40 -23.55
N MET A 774 -14.94 -27.98 -23.53
CA MET A 774 -15.51 -28.60 -24.73
C MET A 774 -16.25 -27.54 -25.51
N PHE A 775 -15.68 -27.08 -26.63
CA PHE A 775 -16.29 -26.08 -27.50
C PHE A 775 -17.16 -26.73 -28.56
N LEU A 776 -18.36 -26.17 -28.72
CA LEU A 776 -19.21 -26.29 -29.90
C LEU A 776 -19.03 -25.02 -30.75
N ARG A 777 -18.48 -25.18 -31.95
CA ARG A 777 -18.26 -24.12 -32.93
C ARG A 777 -19.28 -24.25 -34.04
N LYS A 778 -20.19 -23.27 -34.17
CA LYS A 778 -21.20 -23.20 -35.22
C LYS A 778 -20.84 -22.11 -36.23
N VAL A 779 -20.58 -22.49 -37.47
CA VAL A 779 -20.18 -21.60 -38.57
C VAL A 779 -21.41 -21.28 -39.44
N GLY A 780 -22.06 -20.13 -39.21
CA GLY A 780 -23.31 -19.78 -39.89
C GLY A 780 -24.38 -20.88 -39.74
N ASP A 781 -25.03 -21.25 -40.84
CA ASP A 781 -25.96 -22.40 -40.90
C ASP A 781 -25.34 -23.63 -41.60
N PHE A 782 -24.02 -23.65 -41.81
CA PHE A 782 -23.37 -24.57 -42.73
C PHE A 782 -22.62 -25.71 -42.04
N ALA A 783 -22.06 -25.48 -40.84
CA ALA A 783 -21.27 -26.47 -40.12
C ALA A 783 -21.37 -26.30 -38.60
N THR A 784 -21.24 -27.41 -37.87
CA THR A 784 -21.10 -27.44 -36.41
C THR A 784 -20.00 -28.44 -36.09
N GLU A 785 -19.02 -28.00 -35.30
CA GLU A 785 -17.78 -28.71 -35.00
C GLU A 785 -17.58 -28.72 -33.49
N GLU A 786 -17.09 -29.84 -32.95
CA GLU A 786 -16.77 -29.98 -31.54
C GLU A 786 -15.27 -30.15 -31.35
N ALA A 787 -14.69 -29.47 -30.37
CA ALA A 787 -13.28 -29.64 -30.03
C ALA A 787 -13.01 -29.37 -28.55
N ASN A 788 -12.04 -30.08 -27.99
CA ASN A 788 -11.61 -29.87 -26.61
C ASN A 788 -10.46 -28.87 -26.58
N ALA A 789 -10.68 -27.73 -25.93
CA ALA A 789 -9.64 -26.82 -25.52
C ALA A 789 -8.96 -27.31 -24.25
N LYS A 790 -7.66 -27.06 -24.13
CA LYS A 790 -6.90 -27.27 -22.90
C LYS A 790 -6.21 -25.97 -22.46
N ARG A 791 -6.18 -25.73 -21.16
CA ARG A 791 -5.48 -24.59 -20.56
C ARG A 791 -3.96 -24.73 -20.76
N SER A 792 -3.29 -23.61 -20.98
CA SER A 792 -1.85 -23.48 -21.22
C SER A 792 -1.23 -22.45 -20.31
N GLN A 793 0.06 -22.63 -20.00
CA GLN A 793 0.85 -21.71 -19.16
C GLN A 793 1.29 -20.44 -19.90
N SER A 794 1.33 -20.46 -21.24
CA SER A 794 1.76 -19.31 -22.05
C SER A 794 1.28 -19.43 -23.50
N VAL A 795 1.05 -18.28 -24.16
CA VAL A 795 0.89 -18.20 -25.63
C VAL A 795 2.19 -18.64 -26.32
N ASP A 796 3.33 -18.36 -25.69
CA ASP A 796 4.65 -18.65 -26.25
C ASP A 796 4.99 -20.14 -26.21
N ASP A 797 4.50 -20.91 -25.24
CA ASP A 797 4.86 -22.34 -25.08
C ASP A 797 4.11 -23.31 -26.00
N LEU A 798 3.05 -22.85 -26.68
CA LEU A 798 2.19 -23.72 -27.50
C LEU A 798 2.14 -23.37 -28.98
N MET A 799 2.88 -22.33 -29.38
CA MET A 799 2.98 -21.87 -30.76
C MET A 799 4.28 -22.36 -31.39
N SER A 800 4.25 -22.64 -32.69
CA SER A 800 5.47 -22.95 -33.45
C SER A 800 6.46 -21.78 -33.37
N ASP A 801 7.77 -22.06 -33.40
CA ASP A 801 8.88 -21.09 -33.24
C ASP A 801 8.71 -19.82 -34.08
N ASN A 802 8.01 -19.94 -35.20
CA ASN A 802 7.52 -18.85 -36.00
C ASN A 802 6.82 -17.76 -35.15
N ALA A 803 5.81 -18.05 -34.34
CA ALA A 803 4.98 -17.01 -33.70
C ALA A 803 5.71 -16.14 -32.64
N ARG A 804 6.78 -16.66 -32.01
CA ARG A 804 7.57 -15.96 -30.96
C ARG A 804 8.33 -14.77 -31.51
N GLU A 805 8.89 -14.88 -32.72
CA GLU A 805 9.73 -13.82 -33.32
C GLU A 805 8.94 -12.58 -33.76
N SER A 806 7.63 -12.69 -33.97
CA SER A 806 6.78 -11.53 -34.29
C SER A 806 6.46 -10.61 -33.10
N MET A 807 6.88 -10.94 -31.86
CA MET A 807 6.37 -10.29 -30.64
C MET A 807 7.40 -9.56 -29.75
N GLN A 808 8.68 -9.42 -30.13
CA GLN A 808 9.62 -8.63 -29.31
C GLN A 808 9.34 -7.10 -29.44
N ARG A 809 8.63 -6.55 -28.45
CA ARG A 809 8.51 -5.10 -28.17
C ARG A 809 9.85 -4.55 -27.64
N PRO A 810 10.35 -3.39 -28.08
CA PRO A 810 11.40 -2.67 -27.36
C PRO A 810 10.82 -2.05 -26.07
N SER A 811 11.52 -2.19 -24.95
CA SER A 811 11.26 -1.52 -23.68
C SER A 811 11.44 0.01 -23.78
N ASP A 812 10.84 0.77 -22.85
CA ASP A 812 10.79 2.24 -22.64
C ASP A 812 12.13 3.05 -22.65
N GLY A 813 13.21 2.55 -23.25
CA GLY A 813 14.56 3.11 -23.14
C GLY A 813 15.03 4.07 -24.23
N GLN A 814 14.34 4.25 -25.37
CA GLN A 814 14.88 5.07 -26.47
C GLN A 814 13.78 5.75 -27.31
N ARG A 815 13.21 6.86 -26.82
CA ARG A 815 12.58 7.83 -27.73
C ARG A 815 13.68 8.51 -28.53
N GLN A 816 13.59 8.51 -29.86
CA GLN A 816 14.57 9.19 -30.71
C GLN A 816 14.28 10.68 -30.78
N GLU A 817 15.34 11.49 -30.79
CA GLU A 817 15.26 12.89 -31.16
C GLU A 817 15.39 13.03 -32.69
N ALA A 818 14.80 14.08 -33.24
CA ALA A 818 14.95 14.38 -34.66
C ALA A 818 16.41 14.73 -34.97
N VAL A 819 16.92 14.20 -36.08
CA VAL A 819 18.25 14.58 -36.59
C VAL A 819 18.20 16.03 -37.04
N ALA A 820 19.04 16.86 -36.44
CA ALA A 820 19.17 18.26 -36.86
C ALA A 820 19.73 18.31 -38.29
N MET A 821 18.99 18.93 -39.19
CA MET A 821 19.39 19.11 -40.58
C MET A 821 19.73 20.58 -40.83
N ASP A 822 20.85 20.83 -41.49
CA ASP A 822 21.21 22.16 -41.95
C ASP A 822 20.31 22.56 -43.13
N ASP A 823 19.89 23.83 -43.20
CA ASP A 823 19.16 24.42 -44.33
C ASP A 823 20.09 24.67 -45.54
N SER A 824 20.84 23.64 -45.94
CA SER A 824 21.72 23.63 -47.11
C SER A 824 21.69 22.28 -47.79
N VAL A 825 21.67 22.29 -49.13
CA VAL A 825 21.65 21.07 -49.93
C VAL A 825 23.02 20.40 -49.90
N ASP A 826 23.10 19.23 -49.26
CA ASP A 826 24.28 18.37 -49.26
C ASP A 826 24.24 17.43 -50.48
N PRO A 827 25.15 17.56 -51.46
CA PRO A 827 25.17 16.72 -52.65
C PRO A 827 25.47 15.23 -52.34
N ASN A 828 26.06 14.94 -51.17
CA ASN A 828 26.36 13.60 -50.70
C ASN A 828 25.22 12.99 -49.86
N PHE A 829 24.14 13.74 -49.60
CA PHE A 829 22.92 13.18 -49.00
C PHE A 829 21.97 12.72 -50.09
N HIS A 830 22.00 11.42 -50.40
CA HIS A 830 21.23 10.80 -51.46
C HIS A 830 19.85 10.40 -50.95
N ILE A 831 18.81 11.03 -51.49
CA ILE A 831 17.41 10.79 -51.11
C ILE A 831 16.74 9.89 -52.14
N TYR A 832 15.99 8.89 -51.66
CA TYR A 832 15.22 7.97 -52.49
C TYR A 832 13.74 8.03 -52.12
N LEU A 833 12.90 8.28 -53.13
CA LEU A 833 11.45 8.29 -52.98
C LEU A 833 10.91 6.87 -53.16
N CYS A 834 10.15 6.39 -52.20
CA CYS A 834 9.59 5.03 -52.21
C CYS A 834 8.07 5.10 -52.13
N PHE A 835 7.37 4.57 -53.14
CA PHE A 835 5.93 4.49 -53.10
C PHE A 835 5.40 3.19 -53.69
N GLY A 836 4.18 2.83 -53.33
CA GLY A 836 3.60 1.56 -53.75
C GLY A 836 2.56 1.04 -52.77
N GLN A 837 2.34 -0.26 -52.82
CA GLN A 837 1.32 -0.95 -52.02
C GLN A 837 1.90 -2.14 -51.23
N SER A 838 1.11 -3.20 -51.00
CA SER A 838 1.34 -4.23 -49.97
C SER A 838 2.76 -4.80 -49.91
N ASN A 839 3.44 -5.01 -51.04
CA ASN A 839 4.82 -5.53 -51.07
C ASN A 839 5.89 -4.48 -50.69
N MET A 840 5.62 -3.19 -50.91
CA MET A 840 6.47 -2.08 -50.45
C MET A 840 6.30 -1.79 -48.95
N ASP A 841 5.16 -2.16 -48.38
CA ASP A 841 4.78 -1.90 -46.99
C ASP A 841 4.71 -3.18 -46.13
N SER A 842 5.33 -4.27 -46.62
CA SER A 842 5.29 -5.64 -46.08
C SER A 842 5.33 -5.76 -44.55
N SER A 843 4.69 -6.80 -44.00
CA SER A 843 4.57 -7.11 -42.57
C SER A 843 5.51 -8.24 -42.11
N GLY A 844 6.65 -8.41 -42.79
CA GLY A 844 7.58 -9.52 -42.52
C GLY A 844 8.24 -9.47 -41.13
N ARG A 845 8.57 -10.63 -40.54
CA ARG A 845 9.35 -10.71 -39.29
C ARG A 845 10.80 -10.22 -39.45
N MET A 846 11.21 -9.38 -38.52
CA MET A 846 12.57 -8.83 -38.41
C MET A 846 13.46 -9.75 -37.58
N ASN A 847 14.76 -9.78 -37.85
CA ASN A 847 15.78 -10.42 -37.02
C ASN A 847 16.80 -9.38 -36.49
N ASP A 848 17.71 -9.80 -35.61
CA ASP A 848 18.70 -8.90 -35.02
C ASP A 848 19.63 -8.25 -36.05
N ALA A 849 19.96 -8.96 -37.13
CA ALA A 849 20.81 -8.44 -38.19
C ALA A 849 20.13 -7.30 -38.97
N ASP A 850 18.80 -7.21 -38.98
CA ASP A 850 18.09 -6.10 -39.62
C ASP A 850 18.25 -4.79 -38.85
N ARG A 851 18.45 -4.83 -37.53
CA ARG A 851 18.56 -3.63 -36.67
C ARG A 851 19.92 -2.93 -36.75
N ASP A 852 20.94 -3.64 -37.20
CA ASP A 852 22.30 -3.14 -37.33
C ASP A 852 22.44 -2.28 -38.59
N VAL A 853 22.15 -0.98 -38.47
CA VAL A 853 22.19 -0.04 -39.59
C VAL A 853 23.06 1.16 -39.22
N PRO A 854 23.98 1.62 -40.11
CA PRO A 854 24.74 2.83 -39.87
C PRO A 854 23.86 4.06 -39.67
N GLU A 855 24.24 4.95 -38.75
CA GLU A 855 23.53 6.22 -38.48
C GLU A 855 23.39 7.13 -39.71
N ARG A 856 24.18 6.89 -40.76
CA ARG A 856 24.11 7.57 -42.06
C ARG A 856 22.89 7.19 -42.90
N LEU A 857 22.11 6.18 -42.50
CA LEU A 857 20.79 5.91 -43.07
C LEU A 857 19.73 6.66 -42.26
N LEU A 858 19.02 7.56 -42.94
CA LEU A 858 17.96 8.37 -42.37
C LEU A 858 16.62 8.04 -43.02
N VAL A 859 15.55 8.21 -42.25
CA VAL A 859 14.18 8.13 -42.74
C VAL A 859 13.43 9.39 -42.35
N MET A 860 12.65 9.95 -43.27
CA MET A 860 11.70 11.01 -42.93
C MET A 860 10.42 10.35 -42.44
N ALA A 861 10.01 10.67 -41.21
CA ALA A 861 8.82 10.09 -40.61
C ALA A 861 7.56 10.47 -41.40
N ASP A 862 6.83 9.47 -41.90
CA ASP A 862 5.61 9.68 -42.68
C ASP A 862 4.37 9.88 -41.79
N PHE A 863 4.44 9.47 -40.51
CA PHE A 863 3.42 9.68 -39.47
C PHE A 863 4.03 10.07 -38.12
N ASP A 864 3.21 10.67 -37.25
CA ASP A 864 3.54 10.84 -35.84
C ASP A 864 3.57 9.47 -35.13
N ASN A 865 4.60 9.23 -34.32
CA ASN A 865 4.76 8.01 -33.52
C ASN A 865 5.35 8.35 -32.16
N GLU A 866 4.46 8.54 -31.17
CA GLU A 866 4.83 8.90 -29.79
C GLU A 866 5.75 7.87 -29.12
N GLN A 867 5.62 6.58 -29.49
CA GLN A 867 6.45 5.50 -28.92
C GLN A 867 7.91 5.60 -29.40
N ARG A 868 8.12 5.97 -30.67
CA ARG A 868 9.46 6.19 -31.24
C ARG A 868 10.01 7.59 -31.00
N GLY A 869 9.19 8.53 -30.52
CA GLY A 869 9.52 9.96 -30.45
C GLY A 869 9.45 10.66 -31.82
N TRP A 870 8.85 10.02 -32.82
CA TRP A 870 8.80 10.56 -34.17
C TRP A 870 7.65 11.56 -34.34
N GLN A 871 7.96 12.66 -34.99
CA GLN A 871 7.00 13.64 -35.50
C GLN A 871 7.08 13.62 -37.02
N LYS A 872 5.92 13.61 -37.68
CA LYS A 872 5.86 13.52 -39.14
C LYS A 872 6.64 14.68 -39.79
N ARG A 873 7.29 14.39 -40.92
CA ARG A 873 8.14 15.29 -41.72
C ARG A 873 9.51 15.65 -41.13
N ASN A 874 9.88 15.10 -39.97
CA ASN A 874 11.25 15.22 -39.44
C ASN A 874 12.11 14.01 -39.85
N TRP A 875 13.43 14.23 -39.92
CA TRP A 875 14.42 13.18 -40.18
C TRP A 875 14.82 12.45 -38.90
N TYR A 876 14.95 11.14 -38.97
CA TYR A 876 15.39 10.28 -37.87
C TYR A 876 16.41 9.26 -38.38
N HIS A 877 17.25 8.73 -37.49
CA HIS A 877 18.08 7.57 -37.81
C HIS A 877 17.16 6.39 -38.12
N ALA A 878 17.40 5.74 -39.26
CA ALA A 878 16.56 4.64 -39.72
C ALA A 878 16.80 3.41 -38.84
N VAL A 879 15.83 3.12 -37.98
CA VAL A 879 15.78 1.88 -37.19
C VAL A 879 14.64 1.02 -37.75
N PRO A 880 14.97 -0.09 -38.43
CA PRO A 880 13.98 -1.04 -38.92
C PRO A 880 13.03 -1.54 -37.82
N PRO A 881 11.76 -1.84 -38.14
CA PRO A 881 11.16 -1.74 -39.48
C PRO A 881 10.79 -0.31 -39.90
N LEU A 882 10.94 -0.03 -41.20
CA LEU A 882 10.51 1.17 -41.90
C LEU A 882 9.11 1.02 -42.55
N ALA A 883 8.45 -0.14 -42.45
CA ALA A 883 7.04 -0.31 -42.83
C ALA A 883 6.14 0.69 -42.07
N ALA A 884 5.09 1.18 -42.72
CA ALA A 884 4.20 2.18 -42.13
C ALA A 884 3.63 1.63 -40.81
N ARG A 885 3.59 2.47 -39.77
CA ARG A 885 3.13 2.07 -38.42
C ARG A 885 3.93 0.91 -37.77
N GLY A 886 5.12 0.58 -38.27
CA GLY A 886 6.02 -0.42 -37.67
C GLY A 886 5.60 -1.87 -37.87
N GLN A 887 4.86 -2.19 -38.93
CA GLN A 887 4.22 -3.51 -39.11
C GLN A 887 5.14 -4.68 -39.51
N GLY A 888 6.41 -4.45 -39.85
CA GLY A 888 7.38 -5.51 -40.19
C GLY A 888 8.48 -5.07 -41.15
N ILE A 889 9.46 -5.94 -41.45
CA ILE A 889 10.51 -5.66 -42.42
C ILE A 889 9.91 -5.55 -43.82
N CYS A 890 10.24 -4.48 -44.54
CA CYS A 890 9.91 -4.34 -45.95
C CYS A 890 11.18 -4.20 -46.79
N MET A 891 11.02 -4.27 -48.11
CA MET A 891 12.16 -4.19 -49.03
C MET A 891 12.94 -2.87 -48.95
N VAL A 892 12.31 -1.79 -48.45
CA VAL A 892 12.94 -0.48 -48.29
C VAL A 892 13.99 -0.50 -47.18
N ASP A 893 13.80 -1.31 -46.14
CA ASP A 893 14.78 -1.50 -45.06
C ASP A 893 16.10 -2.04 -45.62
N SER A 894 16.05 -3.15 -46.35
CA SER A 894 17.23 -3.80 -46.93
C SER A 894 17.82 -3.00 -48.08
N PHE A 895 16.99 -2.29 -48.87
CA PHE A 895 17.48 -1.34 -49.86
C PHE A 895 18.33 -0.25 -49.19
N GLY A 896 17.79 0.45 -48.20
CA GLY A 896 18.49 1.54 -47.51
C GLY A 896 19.80 1.06 -46.87
N LYS A 897 19.76 -0.09 -46.19
CA LYS A 897 20.94 -0.73 -45.59
C LYS A 897 22.00 -1.09 -46.64
N ALA A 898 21.61 -1.70 -47.76
CA ALA A 898 22.55 -2.06 -48.82
C ALA A 898 23.17 -0.82 -49.50
N MET A 899 22.38 0.23 -49.71
CA MET A 899 22.85 1.51 -50.26
C MET A 899 23.87 2.18 -49.34
N VAL A 900 23.55 2.38 -48.06
CA VAL A 900 24.44 3.10 -47.11
C VAL A 900 25.76 2.37 -46.85
N ASN A 901 25.74 1.03 -46.96
CA ASN A 901 26.92 0.18 -46.80
C ASN A 901 27.81 0.15 -48.05
N SER A 902 27.26 0.48 -49.21
CA SER A 902 27.98 0.42 -50.49
C SER A 902 28.45 1.78 -51.00
N LEU A 903 27.85 2.87 -50.51
CA LEU A 903 28.27 4.23 -50.80
C LEU A 903 29.48 4.66 -49.94
N PRO A 904 30.26 5.66 -50.38
CA PRO A 904 31.36 6.23 -49.61
C PRO A 904 30.97 6.65 -48.18
N GLU A 905 31.93 6.68 -47.25
CA GLU A 905 31.67 6.99 -45.84
C GLU A 905 31.12 8.41 -45.60
N ASP A 906 31.39 9.35 -46.49
CA ASP A 906 30.86 10.72 -46.47
C ASP A 906 29.47 10.84 -47.09
N ALA A 907 28.93 9.77 -47.69
CA ALA A 907 27.57 9.74 -48.21
C ALA A 907 26.56 9.33 -47.14
N ARG A 908 25.43 10.04 -47.13
CA ARG A 908 24.23 9.73 -46.35
C ARG A 908 23.13 9.23 -47.27
N VAL A 909 22.27 8.36 -46.77
CA VAL A 909 21.11 7.84 -47.52
C VAL A 909 19.84 8.25 -46.80
N GLY A 910 18.93 8.91 -47.50
CA GLY A 910 17.64 9.35 -46.99
C GLY A 910 16.50 8.58 -47.66
N ILE A 911 15.58 8.05 -46.86
CA ILE A 911 14.37 7.38 -47.36
C ILE A 911 13.15 8.25 -47.09
N ILE A 912 12.38 8.52 -48.13
CA ILE A 912 11.07 9.17 -48.07
C ILE A 912 10.06 8.18 -48.63
N LYS A 913 9.15 7.69 -47.78
CA LYS A 913 8.22 6.63 -48.16
C LYS A 913 6.77 7.04 -47.95
N VAL A 914 5.93 6.79 -48.94
CA VAL A 914 4.46 6.88 -48.84
C VAL A 914 3.87 5.64 -49.50
N CYS A 915 3.30 4.73 -48.71
CA CYS A 915 2.82 3.44 -49.20
C CYS A 915 1.41 3.15 -48.67
N VAL A 916 0.54 2.62 -49.53
CA VAL A 916 -0.85 2.34 -49.19
C VAL A 916 -1.18 0.91 -49.61
N PRO A 917 -1.27 -0.05 -48.67
CA PRO A 917 -1.60 -1.44 -48.98
C PRO A 917 -2.92 -1.58 -49.74
N GLY A 918 -2.98 -2.53 -50.67
CA GLY A 918 -4.17 -2.83 -51.45
C GLY A 918 -4.67 -1.70 -52.38
N CYS A 919 -3.97 -0.57 -52.52
CA CYS A 919 -4.35 0.47 -53.46
C CYS A 919 -3.95 0.12 -54.89
N LYS A 920 -4.65 0.72 -55.86
CA LYS A 920 -4.18 0.79 -57.23
C LYS A 920 -3.22 1.98 -57.44
N ILE A 921 -2.47 1.97 -58.53
CA ILE A 921 -1.55 3.05 -58.91
C ILE A 921 -2.25 4.41 -59.08
N GLU A 922 -3.55 4.39 -59.44
CA GLU A 922 -4.42 5.55 -59.57
C GLU A 922 -4.46 6.42 -58.30
N LEU A 923 -4.19 5.84 -57.12
CA LEU A 923 -4.10 6.62 -55.88
C LEU A 923 -2.98 7.67 -55.90
N TYR A 924 -1.94 7.44 -56.71
CA TYR A 924 -0.79 8.33 -56.84
C TYR A 924 -0.87 9.22 -58.09
N GLN A 925 -1.94 9.13 -58.89
CA GLN A 925 -2.12 9.99 -60.07
C GLN A 925 -2.80 11.30 -59.67
N LYS A 926 -2.17 12.42 -60.02
CA LYS A 926 -2.61 13.77 -59.63
C LYS A 926 -4.05 14.09 -60.03
N GLU A 927 -4.50 13.62 -61.19
CA GLU A 927 -5.83 13.92 -61.74
C GLU A 927 -6.91 12.91 -61.33
N SER A 928 -6.55 11.64 -61.08
CA SER A 928 -7.52 10.56 -60.88
C SER A 928 -7.65 10.10 -59.42
N PHE A 929 -6.73 10.47 -58.52
CA PHE A 929 -6.72 9.97 -57.15
C PHE A 929 -8.05 10.21 -56.41
N GLN A 930 -8.67 11.40 -56.54
CA GLN A 930 -9.91 11.71 -55.81
C GLN A 930 -11.06 10.81 -56.27
N SER A 931 -11.20 10.64 -57.59
CA SER A 931 -12.22 9.75 -58.16
C SER A 931 -12.00 8.29 -57.77
N TYR A 932 -10.73 7.89 -57.63
CA TYR A 932 -10.36 6.58 -57.11
C TYR A 932 -10.75 6.43 -55.64
N VAL A 933 -10.35 7.37 -54.77
CA VAL A 933 -10.62 7.36 -53.34
C VAL A 933 -12.13 7.36 -53.04
N ASP A 934 -12.92 8.14 -53.78
CA ASP A 934 -14.37 8.23 -53.57
C ASP A 934 -15.08 6.88 -53.72
N GLY A 935 -14.64 6.08 -54.70
CA GLY A 935 -15.16 4.74 -55.01
C GLY A 935 -14.61 3.61 -54.14
N GLU A 936 -13.65 3.89 -53.26
CA GLU A 936 -12.98 2.88 -52.43
C GLU A 936 -13.63 2.67 -51.06
N ARG A 937 -13.26 1.56 -50.42
CA ARG A 937 -13.77 1.14 -49.10
C ARG A 937 -13.23 2.06 -47.99
N ASP A 938 -13.99 2.18 -46.90
CA ASP A 938 -13.66 3.06 -45.77
C ASP A 938 -12.29 2.79 -45.14
N TRP A 939 -11.84 1.54 -45.12
CA TRP A 939 -10.51 1.20 -44.60
C TRP A 939 -9.38 1.89 -45.39
N LEU A 940 -9.51 1.98 -46.72
CA LEU A 940 -8.52 2.64 -47.59
C LEU A 940 -8.61 4.16 -47.41
N LYS A 941 -9.83 4.71 -47.37
CA LYS A 941 -10.08 6.14 -47.10
C LYS A 941 -9.44 6.59 -45.78
N ASN A 942 -9.48 5.75 -44.76
CA ASN A 942 -8.85 6.03 -43.47
C ASN A 942 -7.32 6.08 -43.53
N ILE A 943 -6.68 5.20 -44.32
CA ILE A 943 -5.23 5.27 -44.55
C ILE A 943 -4.87 6.55 -45.30
N VAL A 944 -5.62 6.86 -46.36
CA VAL A 944 -5.46 8.07 -47.18
C VAL A 944 -5.58 9.34 -46.34
N LYS A 945 -6.51 9.39 -45.38
CA LYS A 945 -6.66 10.51 -44.44
C LYS A 945 -5.38 10.76 -43.62
N GLY A 946 -4.63 9.72 -43.29
CA GLY A 946 -3.35 9.83 -42.59
C GLY A 946 -2.27 10.52 -43.41
N TYR A 947 -2.35 10.43 -44.74
CA TYR A 947 -1.49 11.16 -45.69
C TYR A 947 -2.15 12.48 -46.14
N ASP A 948 -2.75 13.19 -45.19
CA ASP A 948 -3.48 14.45 -45.39
C ASP A 948 -4.56 14.39 -46.50
N GLY A 949 -5.10 13.20 -46.77
CA GLY A 949 -6.15 12.97 -47.77
C GLY A 949 -5.66 12.84 -49.21
N ASN A 950 -4.37 13.04 -49.49
CA ASN A 950 -3.81 12.94 -50.84
C ASN A 950 -2.37 12.39 -50.78
N PRO A 951 -2.17 11.07 -50.97
CA PRO A 951 -0.86 10.43 -50.85
C PRO A 951 0.19 10.95 -51.85
N TYR A 952 -0.22 11.29 -53.08
CA TYR A 952 0.68 11.90 -54.07
C TYR A 952 1.19 13.25 -53.58
N GLN A 953 0.28 14.15 -53.19
CA GLN A 953 0.64 15.49 -52.72
C GLN A 953 1.45 15.42 -51.42
N TYR A 954 1.17 14.45 -50.56
CA TYR A 954 1.92 14.19 -49.34
C TYR A 954 3.36 13.79 -49.66
N LEU A 955 3.56 12.85 -50.60
CA LEU A 955 4.88 12.44 -51.08
C LEU A 955 5.66 13.63 -51.67
N VAL A 956 5.03 14.45 -52.51
CA VAL A 956 5.64 15.68 -53.06
C VAL A 956 6.02 16.65 -51.94
N GLY A 957 5.17 16.83 -50.93
CA GLY A 957 5.46 17.69 -49.78
C GLY A 957 6.68 17.23 -48.98
N MET A 958 6.77 15.92 -48.70
CA MET A 958 7.94 15.36 -48.01
C MET A 958 9.19 15.43 -48.88
N ALA A 959 9.08 15.17 -50.18
CA ALA A 959 10.20 15.25 -51.11
C ALA A 959 10.76 16.68 -51.21
N LYS A 960 9.90 17.71 -51.25
CA LYS A 960 10.33 19.12 -51.20
C LYS A 960 11.03 19.48 -49.89
N GLU A 961 10.58 18.91 -48.78
CA GLU A 961 11.28 19.05 -47.51
C GLU A 961 12.67 18.40 -47.58
N GLY A 962 12.76 17.19 -48.14
CA GLY A 962 14.04 16.50 -48.36
C GLY A 962 15.01 17.26 -49.27
N GLN A 963 14.52 17.89 -50.34
CA GLN A 963 15.32 18.68 -51.28
C GLN A 963 16.01 19.90 -50.64
N LYS A 964 15.56 20.35 -49.46
CA LYS A 964 16.28 21.40 -48.71
C LYS A 964 17.63 20.93 -48.18
N HIS A 965 17.79 19.62 -48.00
CA HIS A 965 18.92 19.03 -47.30
C HIS A 965 19.76 18.08 -48.17
N GLY A 966 19.19 17.50 -49.23
CA GLY A 966 19.87 16.51 -50.06
C GLY A 966 19.35 16.44 -51.49
N VAL A 967 19.87 15.49 -52.26
CA VAL A 967 19.58 15.32 -53.69
C VAL A 967 18.77 14.04 -53.91
N ILE A 968 17.63 14.16 -54.58
CA ILE A 968 16.82 13.00 -54.97
C ILE A 968 17.56 12.25 -56.09
N ARG A 969 17.98 11.01 -55.81
CA ARG A 969 18.81 10.18 -56.71
C ARG A 969 18.06 9.03 -57.36
N GLY A 970 16.81 8.81 -56.99
CA GLY A 970 16.01 7.75 -57.61
C GLY A 970 14.65 7.56 -56.96
N ILE A 971 13.80 6.87 -57.69
CA ILE A 971 12.43 6.56 -57.29
C ILE A 971 12.24 5.04 -57.31
N LEU A 972 11.70 4.49 -56.24
CA LEU A 972 11.39 3.08 -56.10
C LEU A 972 9.88 2.90 -56.07
N LEU A 973 9.39 2.08 -56.99
CA LEU A 973 8.01 1.65 -57.07
C LEU A 973 7.95 0.15 -56.85
N HIS A 974 7.01 -0.30 -56.02
CA HIS A 974 6.66 -1.70 -55.97
C HIS A 974 5.15 -1.87 -55.96
N GLN A 975 4.69 -2.62 -56.95
CA GLN A 975 3.29 -2.93 -57.17
C GLN A 975 2.86 -4.14 -56.32
N GLY A 976 1.58 -4.22 -56.01
CA GLY A 976 0.93 -5.36 -55.37
C GLY A 976 -0.26 -5.78 -56.24
N GLU A 977 -1.23 -6.46 -55.65
CA GLU A 977 -2.20 -7.26 -56.39
C GLU A 977 -3.21 -6.41 -57.19
N SER A 978 -3.48 -5.18 -56.76
CA SER A 978 -4.67 -4.42 -57.18
C SER A 978 -4.72 -3.98 -58.64
N ASN A 979 -3.59 -3.92 -59.36
CA ASN A 979 -3.56 -3.67 -60.81
C ASN A 979 -3.23 -4.94 -61.64
N THR A 980 -3.32 -6.13 -61.05
CA THR A 980 -2.99 -7.38 -61.76
C THR A 980 -3.79 -7.49 -63.06
N GLY A 981 -3.06 -7.58 -64.18
CA GLY A 981 -3.64 -7.71 -65.53
C GLY A 981 -4.02 -6.39 -66.21
N ASP A 982 -3.83 -5.24 -65.55
CA ASP A 982 -4.08 -3.92 -66.13
C ASP A 982 -3.02 -3.55 -67.18
N LYS A 983 -3.40 -3.56 -68.45
CA LYS A 983 -2.48 -3.32 -69.58
C LYS A 983 -2.00 -1.87 -69.67
N GLU A 984 -2.76 -0.92 -69.10
CA GLU A 984 -2.43 0.51 -69.09
C GLU A 984 -1.54 0.89 -67.91
N TRP A 985 -1.17 -0.08 -67.06
CA TRP A 985 -0.34 0.17 -65.88
C TRP A 985 0.98 0.89 -66.18
N PRO A 986 1.76 0.54 -67.24
CA PRO A 986 2.97 1.28 -67.58
C PRO A 986 2.74 2.76 -67.86
N GLN A 987 1.65 3.11 -68.56
CA GLN A 987 1.27 4.49 -68.87
C GLN A 987 0.80 5.23 -67.62
N LYS A 988 0.07 4.56 -66.72
CA LYS A 988 -0.33 5.14 -65.43
C LYS A 988 0.88 5.43 -64.56
N VAL A 989 1.85 4.52 -64.48
CA VAL A 989 3.12 4.77 -63.79
C VAL A 989 3.89 5.92 -64.45
N ASN A 990 3.93 5.99 -65.78
CA ASN A 990 4.55 7.11 -66.50
C ASN A 990 3.93 8.45 -66.11
N SER A 991 2.60 8.54 -66.00
CA SER A 991 1.96 9.80 -65.56
C SER A 991 2.38 10.21 -64.14
N VAL A 992 2.48 9.26 -63.19
CA VAL A 992 2.95 9.56 -61.83
C VAL A 992 4.42 10.00 -61.84
N TYR A 993 5.25 9.34 -62.67
CA TYR A 993 6.66 9.70 -62.82
C TYR A 993 6.82 11.10 -63.41
N ASP A 994 6.16 11.42 -64.53
CA ASP A 994 6.21 12.74 -65.17
C ASP A 994 5.71 13.85 -64.23
N ASP A 995 4.65 13.57 -63.47
CA ASP A 995 4.13 14.47 -62.43
C ASP A 995 5.18 14.70 -61.33
N LEU A 996 5.84 13.65 -60.83
CA LEU A 996 6.91 13.77 -59.82
C LEU A 996 8.12 14.55 -60.33
N ILE A 997 8.57 14.26 -61.55
CA ILE A 997 9.69 14.97 -62.19
C ILE A 997 9.35 16.46 -62.32
N THR A 998 8.13 16.78 -62.76
CA THR A 998 7.67 18.16 -62.94
C THR A 998 7.49 18.88 -61.61
N ASP A 999 6.77 18.29 -60.65
CA ASP A 999 6.40 18.94 -59.40
C ASP A 999 7.57 19.13 -58.43
N LEU A 1000 8.63 18.33 -58.60
CA LEU A 1000 9.88 18.38 -57.82
C LEU A 1000 11.06 19.02 -58.57
N ASP A 1001 10.85 19.49 -59.81
CA ASP A 1001 11.90 20.11 -60.64
C ASP A 1001 13.16 19.22 -60.78
N LEU A 1002 12.95 17.95 -61.13
CA LEU A 1002 14.01 16.95 -61.27
C LEU A 1002 14.47 16.82 -62.72
N ASP A 1003 15.73 16.42 -62.93
CA ASP A 1003 16.20 16.03 -64.27
C ASP A 1003 15.71 14.60 -64.57
N PRO A 1004 14.85 14.40 -65.60
CA PRO A 1004 14.33 13.08 -65.95
C PRO A 1004 15.40 12.08 -66.38
N ASN A 1005 16.62 12.52 -66.69
CA ASN A 1005 17.74 11.63 -67.03
C ASN A 1005 18.60 11.24 -65.82
N ALA A 1006 18.50 11.96 -64.70
CA ALA A 1006 19.32 11.76 -63.50
C ALA A 1006 18.57 11.03 -62.37
N VAL A 1007 17.25 10.85 -62.49
CA VAL A 1007 16.41 10.23 -61.45
C VAL A 1007 15.73 8.97 -62.01
N PRO A 1008 16.39 7.81 -61.99
CA PRO A 1008 15.81 6.57 -62.49
C PRO A 1008 14.62 6.08 -61.66
N LEU A 1009 13.70 5.37 -62.31
CA LEU A 1009 12.60 4.66 -61.66
C LEU A 1009 12.89 3.15 -61.61
N LEU A 1010 13.01 2.57 -60.41
CA LEU A 1010 13.12 1.13 -60.25
C LEU A 1010 11.74 0.55 -59.89
N ALA A 1011 11.26 -0.39 -60.70
CA ALA A 1011 9.97 -1.05 -60.50
C ALA A 1011 10.12 -2.57 -60.31
N GLY A 1012 9.49 -3.12 -59.29
CA GLY A 1012 9.65 -4.52 -58.91
C GLY A 1012 8.58 -5.40 -59.51
N GLU A 1013 8.98 -6.59 -59.95
CA GLU A 1013 8.05 -7.65 -60.34
C GLU A 1013 7.18 -8.12 -59.15
N MET A 1014 5.92 -8.48 -59.43
CA MET A 1014 5.11 -9.29 -58.51
C MET A 1014 5.82 -10.63 -58.25
N VAL A 1015 5.44 -11.34 -57.18
CA VAL A 1015 5.94 -12.70 -56.89
C VAL A 1015 5.98 -13.54 -58.18
N HIS A 1016 7.17 -14.03 -58.53
CA HIS A 1016 7.44 -14.61 -59.83
C HIS A 1016 6.76 -16.00 -60.00
N ALA A 1017 6.58 -16.42 -61.25
CA ALA A 1017 5.87 -17.66 -61.60
C ALA A 1017 6.59 -18.93 -61.11
N ASP A 1018 7.93 -18.89 -61.01
CA ASP A 1018 8.76 -20.00 -60.48
C ASP A 1018 8.49 -20.29 -58.99
N ARG A 1019 7.94 -19.32 -58.28
CA ARG A 1019 7.47 -19.43 -56.89
C ARG A 1019 5.95 -19.58 -56.79
N GLY A 1020 5.28 -19.80 -57.93
CA GLY A 1020 3.84 -19.99 -58.00
C GLY A 1020 3.04 -18.71 -57.75
N GLY A 1021 3.62 -17.53 -58.01
CA GLY A 1021 2.99 -16.24 -57.75
C GLY A 1021 1.64 -16.07 -58.46
N ARG A 1022 0.60 -15.71 -57.71
CA ARG A 1022 -0.77 -15.62 -58.25
C ARG A 1022 -0.95 -14.45 -59.21
N CYS A 1023 -0.14 -13.41 -59.03
CA CYS A 1023 -0.12 -12.21 -59.86
C CYS A 1023 1.05 -12.20 -60.86
N ALA A 1024 1.77 -13.31 -61.03
CA ALA A 1024 2.94 -13.40 -61.90
C ALA A 1024 2.63 -13.04 -63.37
N SER A 1025 1.38 -13.21 -63.81
CA SER A 1025 0.95 -12.77 -65.15
C SER A 1025 1.09 -11.26 -65.37
N HIS A 1026 1.10 -10.46 -64.30
CA HIS A 1026 1.33 -9.02 -64.38
C HIS A 1026 2.80 -8.66 -64.65
N ASN A 1027 3.75 -9.55 -64.38
CA ASN A 1027 5.18 -9.28 -64.63
C ASN A 1027 5.47 -9.04 -66.12
N ALA A 1028 4.71 -9.69 -67.02
CA ALA A 1028 4.80 -9.41 -68.46
C ALA A 1028 4.33 -8.00 -68.85
N ILE A 1029 3.52 -7.34 -68.00
CA ILE A 1029 3.10 -5.95 -68.17
C ILE A 1029 4.14 -5.03 -67.54
N ILE A 1030 4.62 -5.33 -66.32
CA ILE A 1030 5.70 -4.57 -65.65
C ILE A 1030 6.96 -4.53 -66.53
N ALA A 1031 7.30 -5.63 -67.19
CA ALA A 1031 8.44 -5.72 -68.12
C ALA A 1031 8.41 -4.71 -69.27
N LYS A 1032 7.24 -4.13 -69.60
CA LYS A 1032 7.08 -3.10 -70.63
C LYS A 1032 7.27 -1.67 -70.10
N LEU A 1033 7.44 -1.49 -68.78
CA LEU A 1033 7.64 -0.16 -68.20
C LEU A 1033 8.80 0.62 -68.84
N PRO A 1034 9.95 0.01 -69.20
CA PRO A 1034 11.04 0.72 -69.90
C PRO A 1034 10.66 1.24 -71.31
N GLU A 1035 9.57 0.74 -71.91
CA GLU A 1035 9.04 1.29 -73.17
C GLU A 1035 8.30 2.61 -72.95
N ALA A 1036 7.73 2.81 -71.75
CA ALA A 1036 7.02 4.03 -71.37
C ALA A 1036 7.96 5.06 -70.72
N ILE A 1037 8.87 4.61 -69.85
CA ILE A 1037 9.85 5.44 -69.14
C ILE A 1037 11.24 4.91 -69.48
N SER A 1038 12.00 5.63 -70.31
CA SER A 1038 13.29 5.14 -70.82
C SER A 1038 14.37 4.93 -69.74
N VAL A 1039 14.27 5.65 -68.62
CA VAL A 1039 15.16 5.51 -67.45
C VAL A 1039 14.64 4.52 -66.40
N ALA A 1040 13.54 3.82 -66.68
CA ALA A 1040 13.01 2.81 -65.77
C ALA A 1040 13.76 1.49 -65.91
N GLN A 1041 13.98 0.81 -64.78
CA GLN A 1041 14.47 -0.56 -64.75
C GLN A 1041 13.51 -1.46 -63.97
N VAL A 1042 13.31 -2.67 -64.49
CA VAL A 1042 12.49 -3.69 -63.84
C VAL A 1042 13.37 -4.62 -63.03
N ILE A 1043 13.09 -4.72 -61.73
CA ILE A 1043 13.84 -5.56 -60.81
C ILE A 1043 13.14 -6.91 -60.71
N SER A 1044 13.85 -7.97 -61.09
CA SER A 1044 13.25 -9.29 -61.11
C SER A 1044 13.05 -9.85 -59.71
N SER A 1045 11.91 -10.52 -59.52
CA SER A 1045 11.56 -11.23 -58.29
C SER A 1045 11.82 -12.74 -58.37
N ALA A 1046 12.39 -13.23 -59.49
CA ALA A 1046 12.67 -14.65 -59.70
C ALA A 1046 13.51 -15.25 -58.56
N GLY A 1047 13.09 -16.41 -58.07
CA GLY A 1047 13.71 -17.12 -56.95
C GLY A 1047 13.42 -16.55 -55.55
N LEU A 1048 12.85 -15.35 -55.42
CA LEU A 1048 12.60 -14.75 -54.10
C LEU A 1048 11.47 -15.48 -53.37
N PRO A 1049 11.67 -15.91 -52.12
CA PRO A 1049 10.68 -16.70 -51.39
C PRO A 1049 9.40 -15.92 -51.02
N THR A 1050 8.33 -16.67 -50.86
CA THR A 1050 6.96 -16.21 -50.58
C THR A 1050 6.23 -17.30 -49.80
N ASP A 1051 5.38 -16.91 -48.86
CA ASP A 1051 4.58 -17.86 -48.07
C ASP A 1051 3.14 -17.97 -48.60
N ASP A 1052 2.61 -16.89 -49.18
CA ASP A 1052 1.24 -16.82 -49.65
C ASP A 1052 1.04 -16.74 -51.16
N LYS A 1053 2.15 -16.65 -51.89
CA LYS A 1053 2.24 -16.50 -53.35
C LYS A 1053 1.74 -15.16 -53.87
N LEU A 1054 1.53 -14.18 -53.00
CA LEU A 1054 1.11 -12.81 -53.31
C LEU A 1054 2.15 -11.81 -52.80
N HIS A 1055 2.60 -12.03 -51.57
CA HIS A 1055 3.56 -11.20 -50.87
C HIS A 1055 4.90 -11.90 -50.69
N PHE A 1056 5.99 -11.14 -50.73
CA PHE A 1056 7.30 -11.66 -50.36
C PHE A 1056 7.35 -11.93 -48.85
N ASN A 1057 7.89 -13.08 -48.47
CA ASN A 1057 8.18 -13.35 -47.06
C ASN A 1057 9.43 -12.54 -46.62
N PRO A 1058 9.82 -12.55 -45.34
CA PRO A 1058 10.93 -11.71 -44.88
C PRO A 1058 12.25 -11.92 -45.64
N GLU A 1059 12.60 -13.16 -45.97
CA GLU A 1059 13.79 -13.47 -46.77
C GLU A 1059 13.64 -12.92 -48.21
N GLY A 1060 12.45 -13.04 -48.78
CA GLY A 1060 12.10 -12.46 -50.08
C GLY A 1060 12.21 -10.95 -50.09
N SER A 1061 11.69 -10.26 -49.08
CA SER A 1061 11.78 -8.79 -48.97
C SER A 1061 13.23 -8.32 -48.83
N ARG A 1062 14.06 -9.02 -48.04
CA ARG A 1062 15.49 -8.71 -47.91
C ARG A 1062 16.22 -8.84 -49.25
N GLY A 1063 16.09 -10.01 -49.87
CA GLY A 1063 16.70 -10.27 -51.17
C GLY A 1063 16.18 -9.34 -52.27
N PHE A 1064 14.94 -8.88 -52.19
CA PHE A 1064 14.42 -7.90 -53.13
C PHE A 1064 15.06 -6.51 -52.92
N GLY A 1065 15.11 -6.03 -51.67
CA GLY A 1065 15.74 -4.76 -51.34
C GLY A 1065 17.21 -4.70 -51.79
N GLU A 1066 17.95 -5.80 -51.61
CA GLU A 1066 19.33 -5.93 -52.11
C GLU A 1066 19.41 -5.83 -53.64
N ARG A 1067 18.47 -6.42 -54.39
CA ARG A 1067 18.42 -6.31 -55.86
C ARG A 1067 18.11 -4.89 -56.32
N TYR A 1068 17.20 -4.20 -55.63
CA TYR A 1068 16.94 -2.79 -55.88
C TYR A 1068 18.19 -1.93 -55.64
N ALA A 1069 18.91 -2.19 -54.54
CA ALA A 1069 20.13 -1.47 -54.22
C ALA A 1069 21.22 -1.74 -55.25
N ALA A 1070 21.42 -3.00 -55.66
CA ALA A 1070 22.38 -3.37 -56.68
C ALA A 1070 22.10 -2.67 -58.03
N ALA A 1071 20.83 -2.60 -58.44
CA ALA A 1071 20.43 -1.88 -59.65
C ALA A 1071 20.69 -0.38 -59.53
N MET A 1072 20.33 0.23 -58.39
CA MET A 1072 20.57 1.65 -58.13
C MET A 1072 22.08 1.98 -58.11
N LEU A 1073 22.89 1.18 -57.42
CA LEU A 1073 24.35 1.35 -57.38
C LEU A 1073 24.98 1.19 -58.77
N SER A 1074 24.47 0.28 -59.60
CA SER A 1074 24.92 0.15 -60.98
C SER A 1074 24.63 1.43 -61.79
N LEU A 1075 23.48 2.08 -61.57
CA LEU A 1075 23.11 3.32 -62.26
C LEU A 1075 23.98 4.50 -61.79
N LEU A 1076 24.18 4.64 -60.47
CA LEU A 1076 25.08 5.68 -59.91
C LEU A 1076 26.54 5.47 -60.34
N GLY A 1077 26.98 4.22 -60.45
CA GLY A 1077 28.31 3.87 -60.96
C GLY A 1077 28.49 4.25 -62.45
N GLN A 1078 27.44 4.16 -63.26
CA GLN A 1078 27.47 4.61 -64.66
C GLN A 1078 27.49 6.15 -64.76
N GLU A 1079 26.84 6.88 -63.86
CA GLU A 1079 26.96 8.35 -63.80
C GLU A 1079 28.40 8.79 -63.48
N THR A 1080 29.07 8.13 -62.52
CA THR A 1080 30.48 8.44 -62.19
C THR A 1080 31.48 8.05 -63.28
N ALA A 1081 31.11 7.14 -64.18
CA ALA A 1081 31.89 6.77 -65.36
C ALA A 1081 31.63 7.68 -66.58
N ASN A 1082 30.45 8.28 -66.69
CA ASN A 1082 30.10 9.25 -67.73
C ASN A 1082 30.42 10.71 -67.34
N ALA A 1083 30.64 10.99 -66.06
CA ALA A 1083 31.08 12.29 -65.53
C ALA A 1083 32.60 12.44 -65.36
N LYS A 1084 33.37 11.41 -65.76
CA LYS A 1084 34.83 11.44 -65.97
C LYS A 1084 35.13 11.43 -67.47
#